data_AF-A0A1F5AHW6-F1
#
_entry.id   AF-A0A1F5AHW6-F1
#
_cell.length_a   1.000
_cell.length_b   1.000
_cell.length_c   1.000
_cell.angle_alpha   90.00
_cell.angle_beta   90.00
_cell.angle_gamma   90.00
#
_symmetry.space_group_name_H-M   'P 1'
#
loop_
_entity.id
_entity.type
_entity.pdbx_description
1 polymer ?
#
loop_
_entity_poly.entity_id
_entity_poly.type
_entity_poly.pdbx_seq_one_letter_code
_entity_poly.pdbx_strand_id
1 'polypeptide(L)'
;MWNHLRPEAAAIDEVFAPLAEKATAFNGPWSVAELKLSDEDIEWLSDWFVTLPRDVTLNDGILLRRTLPREKLAALLIVLGAERCRKFAGEHSVWPILSKLVASGHPLWAELFLADGQPTFLTKLAIIEAAHSLKLRNSMGVEGTQQWFLTVKLQFGFTFKGAKRRLAEWLVGLGTPHAVQYLNGPLGPPELISRTFQHLWRTLRQYRREDISEEEARETLQESPWIKREWIDDLLIQARERIDTLGRSVEDLDAELVSAVGSPEERGPLESIQLSWPDRGCPRISFRLDREAITGECRSANCTELDFLVDGQWTGRWTRLPNGTWDGREIIYAERGSEPHQVNLAPKTLAVESGNGDLIQKWELADFGLLGDLLVFDLDDSRLLEFGVESLVQHKNYVLVCDRDYSIEGCAGIEVYDPPDSGRKAIRLPSPLTENLRISYEGFVIWQPVSPAIESRERIIAQLKILNDTITSVGDRAKLAVEGLPPQVTDVTLLIGKRTEVAERSIGCWSTCREVMISPELAMGLKVVRTRFLLNKNPITIMPRRALRLRGIATIVGDVRSSEAKPKLTLLSSGDPILKTAEGAQLRVWIPDVAPTTRAFEGHYFVGQVRHGRIRLKDFPGLGGTLAIRGFKSDIFENACVESGGIRDVISIGLDQPAHVCFNVKRQPDAHNHRFVAWVPHNDGRSELELLPSGALQTSQKSCDWRVIAPENMLALALTWQGAWSGAFWWLDRLSRCALQPSTSFFAAVRWLRLPVLKPEMSTWLGPLVLAKPFAFLEAWVQYRGLPEQLKRLYDEPAHDTIIRQFIGHWRPRQDTHCRQAIQILFGTELRTREQLLRSVDIVSRFSLPLLWWLASKLASEQGSLLSQAISTLLGLAAERYDRQMTRRLEDFKRTFADYCAFSADKIDELTTSVLRWLDHPATQLPPEQRNDLLLALGCEDARRYLAVTVLRHPAPDQGRML
;
A
#
# COMPACT_ATOMS: atom_id res chain seq x y z
N MET A 1 -24.71 9.58 -15.13
CA MET A 1 -23.99 10.19 -14.00
C MET A 1 -23.69 11.64 -14.32
N TRP A 2 -22.90 11.92 -15.36
CA TRP A 2 -22.40 13.27 -15.64
C TRP A 2 -23.21 14.09 -16.66
N ASN A 3 -24.31 13.54 -17.20
CA ASN A 3 -25.16 14.14 -18.25
C ASN A 3 -25.70 15.56 -17.97
N HIS A 4 -25.57 16.08 -16.75
CA HIS A 4 -25.93 17.44 -16.35
C HIS A 4 -24.78 18.46 -16.46
N LEU A 5 -23.56 17.99 -16.72
CA LEU A 5 -22.34 18.77 -16.91
C LEU A 5 -21.94 18.78 -18.40
N ARG A 6 -21.13 19.77 -18.82
CA ARG A 6 -20.52 19.80 -20.16
C ARG A 6 -19.05 19.39 -20.09
N PRO A 7 -18.56 18.45 -20.93
CA PRO A 7 -17.18 18.00 -20.92
C PRO A 7 -16.14 19.12 -21.07
N GLU A 8 -16.41 20.15 -21.90
CA GLU A 8 -15.46 21.26 -22.11
C GLU A 8 -15.34 22.21 -20.90
N ALA A 9 -16.31 22.22 -19.99
CA ALA A 9 -16.43 23.22 -18.93
C ALA A 9 -16.25 22.65 -17.51
N ALA A 10 -16.49 21.35 -17.30
CA ALA A 10 -16.50 20.73 -15.98
C ALA A 10 -15.09 20.65 -15.36
N ALA A 11 -14.92 21.22 -14.17
CA ALA A 11 -13.71 21.08 -13.37
C ALA A 11 -13.60 19.67 -12.77
N ILE A 12 -12.37 19.21 -12.53
CA ILE A 12 -12.09 17.88 -11.98
C ILE A 12 -12.81 17.59 -10.65
N ASP A 13 -13.04 18.61 -9.82
CA ASP A 13 -13.79 18.47 -8.57
C ASP A 13 -15.29 18.22 -8.79
N GLU A 14 -15.88 18.80 -9.84
CA GLU A 14 -17.27 18.61 -10.24
C GLU A 14 -17.49 17.24 -10.88
N VAL A 15 -16.51 16.75 -11.66
CA VAL A 15 -16.55 15.39 -12.23
C VAL A 15 -16.31 14.32 -11.17
N PHE A 16 -15.42 14.57 -10.21
CA PHE A 16 -15.13 13.63 -9.13
C PHE A 16 -16.23 13.56 -8.05
N ALA A 17 -16.98 14.64 -7.80
CA ALA A 17 -17.97 14.67 -6.72
C ALA A 17 -19.08 13.60 -6.84
N PRO A 18 -19.75 13.38 -8.00
CA PRO A 18 -20.74 12.30 -8.16
C PRO A 18 -20.16 10.88 -7.98
N LEU A 19 -18.90 10.69 -8.35
CA LEU A 19 -18.18 9.43 -8.16
C LEU A 19 -17.89 9.18 -6.68
N ALA A 20 -17.41 10.21 -5.97
CA ALA A 20 -17.15 10.14 -4.53
C ALA A 20 -18.46 9.97 -3.72
N GLU A 21 -19.55 10.62 -4.14
CA GLU A 21 -20.88 10.44 -3.54
C GLU A 21 -21.35 8.98 -3.66
N LYS A 22 -21.34 8.42 -4.88
CA LYS A 22 -21.66 6.99 -5.07
C LYS A 22 -20.73 6.06 -4.28
N ALA A 23 -19.45 6.40 -4.15
CA ALA A 23 -18.50 5.62 -3.35
C ALA A 23 -18.87 5.53 -1.86
N THR A 24 -19.61 6.51 -1.31
CA THR A 24 -20.08 6.45 0.08
C THR A 24 -21.21 5.45 0.32
N ALA A 25 -21.93 5.02 -0.73
CA ALA A 25 -23.00 4.02 -0.62
C ALA A 25 -22.48 2.59 -0.40
N PHE A 26 -21.17 2.34 -0.60
CA PHE A 26 -20.56 1.04 -0.38
C PHE A 26 -20.02 0.90 1.06
N ASN A 27 -20.59 -0.05 1.81
CA ASN A 27 -20.21 -0.34 3.20
C ASN A 27 -18.81 -0.98 3.38
N GLY A 28 -18.09 -1.21 2.28
CA GLY A 28 -16.77 -1.84 2.26
C GLY A 28 -16.07 -1.62 0.91
N PRO A 29 -14.97 -2.32 0.63
CA PRO A 29 -14.26 -2.23 -0.64
C PRO A 29 -15.14 -2.63 -1.83
N TRP A 30 -15.10 -1.82 -2.89
CA TRP A 30 -15.93 -1.99 -4.10
C TRP A 30 -15.11 -1.87 -5.39
N SER A 31 -15.72 -2.18 -6.52
CA SER A 31 -15.09 -2.24 -7.84
C SER A 31 -15.88 -1.47 -8.88
N VAL A 32 -15.22 -0.80 -9.84
CA VAL A 32 -15.86 0.08 -10.85
C VAL A 32 -17.10 -0.53 -11.52
N ALA A 33 -17.07 -1.82 -11.87
CA ALA A 33 -18.22 -2.52 -12.44
C ALA A 33 -19.52 -2.36 -11.61
N GLU A 34 -19.42 -2.39 -10.28
CA GLU A 34 -20.54 -2.28 -9.33
C GLU A 34 -21.22 -0.90 -9.35
N LEU A 35 -20.63 0.13 -9.98
CA LEU A 35 -21.29 1.43 -10.23
C LEU A 35 -22.40 1.37 -11.29
N LYS A 36 -22.43 0.29 -12.10
CA LYS A 36 -23.31 0.10 -13.27
C LYS A 36 -23.35 1.33 -14.20
N LEU A 37 -22.18 1.76 -14.68
CA LEU A 37 -22.08 2.90 -15.61
C LEU A 37 -22.75 2.58 -16.96
N SER A 38 -23.56 3.53 -17.44
CA SER A 38 -24.11 3.51 -18.79
C SER A 38 -23.02 3.75 -19.83
N ASP A 39 -23.28 3.39 -21.09
CA ASP A 39 -22.33 3.70 -22.17
C ASP A 39 -22.25 5.23 -22.40
N GLU A 40 -23.34 5.98 -22.16
CA GLU A 40 -23.33 7.46 -22.10
C GLU A 40 -22.34 8.02 -21.06
N ASP A 41 -22.25 7.42 -19.86
CA ASP A 41 -21.32 7.86 -18.81
C ASP A 41 -19.87 7.57 -19.19
N ILE A 42 -19.64 6.47 -19.91
CA ILE A 42 -18.32 6.07 -20.41
C ILE A 42 -17.88 6.98 -21.56
N GLU A 43 -18.82 7.40 -22.43
CA GLU A 43 -18.58 8.35 -23.51
C GLU A 43 -18.35 9.77 -22.97
N TRP A 44 -19.23 10.28 -22.10
CA TRP A 44 -19.08 11.60 -21.46
C TRP A 44 -17.72 11.74 -20.75
N LEU A 45 -17.31 10.73 -19.97
CA LEU A 45 -16.02 10.76 -19.29
C LEU A 45 -14.83 10.62 -20.27
N SER A 46 -15.02 9.90 -21.37
CA SER A 46 -14.03 9.83 -22.45
C SER A 46 -13.84 11.18 -23.14
N ASP A 47 -14.91 11.92 -23.38
CA ASP A 47 -14.85 13.26 -23.98
C ASP A 47 -14.22 14.26 -23.00
N TRP A 48 -14.53 14.17 -21.71
CA TRP A 48 -13.89 15.01 -20.68
C TRP A 48 -12.37 14.81 -20.61
N PHE A 49 -11.87 13.59 -20.80
CA PHE A 49 -10.43 13.32 -20.91
C PHE A 49 -9.80 13.90 -22.19
N VAL A 50 -10.57 14.06 -23.26
CA VAL A 50 -10.13 14.69 -24.52
C VAL A 50 -10.15 16.22 -24.43
N THR A 51 -11.08 16.82 -23.68
CA THR A 51 -11.21 18.28 -23.48
C THR A 51 -10.29 18.87 -22.40
N LEU A 52 -9.44 18.05 -21.75
CA LEU A 52 -8.49 18.52 -20.74
C LEU A 52 -7.62 19.69 -21.26
N PRO A 53 -7.51 20.82 -20.50
CA PRO A 53 -6.67 21.94 -20.89
C PRO A 53 -5.18 21.59 -20.94
N ARG A 54 -4.46 22.05 -21.98
CA ARG A 54 -3.05 21.67 -22.22
C ARG A 54 -2.06 22.26 -21.22
N ASP A 55 -2.51 23.15 -20.33
CA ASP A 55 -1.75 23.74 -19.23
C ASP A 55 -1.90 22.97 -17.89
N VAL A 56 -2.62 21.83 -17.85
CA VAL A 56 -2.70 21.02 -16.62
C VAL A 56 -1.44 20.17 -16.38
N THR A 57 -1.20 19.82 -15.11
CA THR A 57 -0.10 18.95 -14.66
C THR A 57 -0.52 18.09 -13.46
N LEU A 58 0.16 16.97 -13.21
CA LEU A 58 0.14 16.25 -11.94
C LEU A 58 1.30 16.61 -11.00
N ASN A 59 2.27 17.39 -11.48
CA ASN A 59 3.49 17.70 -10.75
C ASN A 59 3.37 19.06 -10.04
N ASP A 60 3.30 19.01 -8.71
CA ASP A 60 3.13 20.19 -7.83
C ASP A 60 4.22 21.27 -8.01
N GLY A 61 5.35 20.94 -8.66
CA GLY A 61 6.47 21.87 -8.92
C GLY A 61 6.48 22.57 -10.29
N ILE A 62 5.56 22.28 -11.23
CA ILE A 62 5.57 22.94 -12.55
C ILE A 62 4.80 24.26 -12.50
N LEU A 63 5.53 25.32 -12.16
CA LEU A 63 5.07 26.71 -12.23
C LEU A 63 4.48 27.04 -13.62
N LEU A 64 3.48 27.93 -13.63
CA LEU A 64 2.62 28.29 -14.78
C LEU A 64 1.63 27.20 -15.26
N ARG A 65 1.64 25.99 -14.70
CA ARG A 65 0.61 24.96 -14.98
C ARG A 65 -0.46 24.87 -13.88
N ARG A 66 -1.67 24.43 -14.24
CA ARG A 66 -2.75 24.11 -13.29
C ARG A 66 -2.56 22.69 -12.77
N THR A 67 -2.08 22.54 -11.54
CA THR A 67 -2.00 21.21 -10.91
C THR A 67 -3.40 20.62 -10.71
N LEU A 68 -3.60 19.37 -11.13
CA LEU A 68 -4.79 18.58 -10.86
C LEU A 68 -4.55 17.69 -9.63
N PRO A 69 -5.53 17.53 -8.72
CA PRO A 69 -5.42 16.57 -7.61
C PRO A 69 -5.16 15.15 -8.13
N ARG A 70 -3.96 14.63 -7.85
CA ARG A 70 -3.44 13.34 -8.34
C ARG A 70 -4.41 12.18 -8.10
N GLU A 71 -4.86 12.05 -6.86
CA GLU A 71 -5.95 11.17 -6.41
C GLU A 71 -7.17 11.19 -7.34
N LYS A 72 -7.73 12.37 -7.61
CA LYS A 72 -9.00 12.51 -8.35
C LYS A 72 -8.82 12.18 -9.83
N LEU A 73 -7.71 12.60 -10.43
CA LEU A 73 -7.43 12.25 -11.83
C LEU A 73 -7.21 10.75 -11.99
N ALA A 74 -6.43 10.13 -11.08
CA ALA A 74 -6.20 8.71 -11.13
C ALA A 74 -7.47 7.89 -10.84
N ALA A 75 -8.37 8.37 -9.98
CA ALA A 75 -9.68 7.75 -9.79
C ALA A 75 -10.51 7.73 -11.09
N LEU A 76 -10.63 8.88 -11.77
CA LEU A 76 -11.33 8.97 -13.06
C LEU A 76 -10.64 8.13 -14.16
N LEU A 77 -9.30 8.07 -14.15
CA LEU A 77 -8.51 7.25 -15.07
C LEU A 77 -8.71 5.74 -14.81
N ILE A 78 -8.84 5.32 -13.55
CA ILE A 78 -9.17 3.93 -13.17
C ILE A 78 -10.61 3.60 -13.58
N VAL A 79 -11.56 4.50 -13.40
CA VAL A 79 -12.97 4.30 -13.78
C VAL A 79 -13.12 4.10 -15.30
N LEU A 80 -12.67 5.07 -16.11
CA LEU A 80 -12.71 4.95 -17.56
C LEU A 80 -11.82 3.80 -18.07
N GLY A 81 -10.67 3.61 -17.42
CA GLY A 81 -9.72 2.54 -17.72
C GLY A 81 -10.28 1.14 -17.50
N ALA A 82 -11.03 0.90 -16.43
CA ALA A 82 -11.66 -0.39 -16.16
C ALA A 82 -12.72 -0.72 -17.23
N GLU A 83 -13.58 0.23 -17.56
CA GLU A 83 -14.63 0.07 -18.58
C GLU A 83 -14.04 -0.19 -19.99
N ARG A 84 -13.06 0.62 -20.41
CA ARG A 84 -12.36 0.42 -21.68
C ARG A 84 -11.54 -0.87 -21.67
N CYS A 85 -10.93 -1.27 -20.54
CA CYS A 85 -10.21 -2.55 -20.45
C CYS A 85 -11.14 -3.75 -20.59
N ARG A 86 -12.27 -3.80 -19.86
CA ARG A 86 -13.16 -4.97 -19.88
C ARG A 86 -13.70 -5.29 -21.28
N LYS A 87 -14.01 -4.25 -22.07
CA LYS A 87 -14.54 -4.37 -23.45
C LYS A 87 -13.44 -4.56 -24.52
N PHE A 88 -12.26 -3.94 -24.38
CA PHE A 88 -11.27 -3.88 -25.49
C PHE A 88 -9.90 -4.55 -25.24
N ALA A 89 -9.47 -4.76 -23.99
CA ALA A 89 -8.15 -5.33 -23.70
C ALA A 89 -8.08 -6.85 -23.94
N GLY A 90 -6.85 -7.39 -24.02
CA GLY A 90 -6.58 -8.82 -23.80
C GLY A 90 -6.21 -9.08 -22.35
N GLU A 91 -6.23 -10.35 -21.91
CA GLU A 91 -6.19 -10.66 -20.47
C GLU A 91 -4.91 -10.18 -19.76
N HIS A 92 -3.74 -10.24 -20.42
CA HIS A 92 -2.47 -9.75 -19.88
C HIS A 92 -2.18 -8.26 -20.21
N SER A 93 -3.20 -7.47 -20.58
CA SER A 93 -3.06 -6.08 -21.02
C SER A 93 -3.98 -5.13 -20.24
N VAL A 94 -3.44 -4.00 -19.79
CA VAL A 94 -4.17 -2.89 -19.15
C VAL A 94 -3.59 -1.56 -19.63
N TRP A 95 -2.28 -1.36 -19.44
CA TRP A 95 -1.59 -0.10 -19.75
C TRP A 95 -1.73 0.36 -21.21
N PRO A 96 -1.68 -0.51 -22.24
CA PRO A 96 -1.93 -0.12 -23.64
C PRO A 96 -3.35 0.36 -23.97
N ILE A 97 -4.29 0.29 -23.01
CA ILE A 97 -5.62 0.91 -23.09
C ILE A 97 -5.63 2.22 -22.27
N LEU A 98 -5.13 2.21 -21.03
CA LEU A 98 -5.08 3.40 -20.17
C LEU A 98 -4.23 4.52 -20.81
N SER A 99 -3.13 4.20 -21.48
CA SER A 99 -2.28 5.16 -22.19
C SER A 99 -2.90 5.76 -23.45
N LYS A 100 -4.11 5.32 -23.85
CA LYS A 100 -4.88 5.87 -24.97
C LYS A 100 -6.06 6.74 -24.53
N LEU A 101 -6.33 6.84 -23.23
CA LEU A 101 -7.40 7.69 -22.69
C LEU A 101 -7.03 9.17 -22.73
N VAL A 102 -5.74 9.47 -22.64
CA VAL A 102 -5.18 10.80 -22.87
C VAL A 102 -4.46 10.78 -24.21
N ALA A 103 -4.65 11.82 -25.04
CA ALA A 103 -3.96 11.91 -26.33
C ALA A 103 -2.43 12.01 -26.15
N SER A 104 -1.65 11.27 -26.93
CA SER A 104 -0.17 11.23 -26.81
C SER A 104 0.52 12.57 -27.09
N GLY A 105 -0.15 13.48 -27.82
CA GLY A 105 0.29 14.88 -28.01
C GLY A 105 -0.10 15.84 -26.87
N HIS A 106 -0.73 15.35 -25.80
CA HIS A 106 -1.12 16.16 -24.64
C HIS A 106 0.03 16.19 -23.60
N PRO A 107 0.43 17.36 -23.05
CA PRO A 107 1.59 17.43 -22.16
C PRO A 107 1.51 16.52 -20.91
N LEU A 108 0.31 16.34 -20.36
CA LEU A 108 0.01 15.44 -19.25
C LEU A 108 0.34 13.97 -19.55
N TRP A 109 0.37 13.56 -20.82
CA TRP A 109 0.61 12.16 -21.21
C TRP A 109 1.99 11.67 -20.76
N ALA A 110 3.03 12.50 -20.92
CA ALA A 110 4.39 12.18 -20.50
C ALA A 110 4.61 12.25 -18.98
N GLU A 111 3.69 12.87 -18.24
CA GLU A 111 3.65 12.83 -16.78
C GLU A 111 2.97 11.53 -16.29
N LEU A 112 1.99 11.03 -17.06
CA LEU A 112 1.21 9.83 -16.73
C LEU A 112 1.89 8.52 -17.18
N PHE A 113 2.49 8.50 -18.37
CA PHE A 113 3.01 7.29 -19.02
C PHE A 113 4.44 7.48 -19.55
N LEU A 114 5.20 6.39 -19.51
CA LEU A 114 6.50 6.24 -20.18
C LEU A 114 6.28 6.01 -21.68
N ALA A 115 7.35 6.14 -22.48
CA ALA A 115 7.28 6.06 -23.94
C ALA A 115 6.80 4.69 -24.49
N ASP A 116 6.87 3.62 -23.68
CA ASP A 116 6.34 2.28 -23.95
C ASP A 116 4.87 2.10 -23.53
N GLY A 117 4.24 3.15 -22.98
CA GLY A 117 2.88 3.15 -22.45
C GLY A 117 2.74 2.63 -21.02
N GLN A 118 3.83 2.27 -20.33
CA GLN A 118 3.78 1.86 -18.92
C GLN A 118 3.53 3.07 -18.00
N PRO A 119 2.83 2.91 -16.87
CA PRO A 119 2.56 4.02 -15.95
C PRO A 119 3.85 4.50 -15.26
N THR A 120 4.03 5.82 -15.20
CA THR A 120 5.12 6.46 -14.45
C THR A 120 5.04 6.17 -12.95
N PHE A 121 6.09 6.50 -12.20
CA PHE A 121 6.01 6.44 -10.73
C PHE A 121 4.94 7.39 -10.17
N LEU A 122 4.71 8.54 -10.82
CA LEU A 122 3.67 9.50 -10.45
C LEU A 122 2.26 8.90 -10.59
N THR A 123 1.96 8.24 -11.71
CA THR A 123 0.71 7.49 -11.90
C THR A 123 0.57 6.32 -10.93
N LYS A 124 1.65 5.59 -10.67
CA LYS A 124 1.67 4.49 -9.68
C LYS A 124 1.35 4.99 -8.26
N LEU A 125 1.80 6.20 -7.89
CA LEU A 125 1.44 6.84 -6.63
C LEU A 125 -0.01 7.32 -6.62
N ALA A 126 -0.43 8.01 -7.68
CA ALA A 126 -1.79 8.54 -7.81
C ALA A 126 -2.87 7.42 -7.81
N ILE A 127 -2.59 6.25 -8.40
CA ILE A 127 -3.45 5.06 -8.32
C ILE A 127 -3.59 4.55 -6.87
N ILE A 128 -2.53 4.63 -6.05
CA ILE A 128 -2.58 4.28 -4.63
C ILE A 128 -3.40 5.31 -3.85
N GLU A 129 -3.25 6.60 -4.15
CA GLU A 129 -4.03 7.69 -3.53
C GLU A 129 -5.53 7.53 -3.85
N ALA A 130 -5.87 7.33 -5.12
CA ALA A 130 -7.24 7.08 -5.61
C ALA A 130 -7.89 5.85 -4.97
N ALA A 131 -7.19 4.71 -4.95
CA ALA A 131 -7.73 3.46 -4.42
C ALA A 131 -8.01 3.53 -2.92
N HIS A 132 -7.18 4.23 -2.14
CA HIS A 132 -7.46 4.48 -0.72
C HIS A 132 -8.62 5.46 -0.51
N SER A 133 -8.66 6.57 -1.25
CA SER A 133 -9.69 7.61 -1.08
C SER A 133 -11.09 7.07 -1.37
N LEU A 134 -11.27 6.42 -2.52
CA LEU A 134 -12.55 5.84 -2.91
C LEU A 134 -12.85 4.47 -2.27
N LYS A 135 -11.91 3.86 -1.53
CA LYS A 135 -12.00 2.47 -1.02
C LYS A 135 -12.18 1.42 -2.14
N LEU A 136 -11.45 1.55 -3.24
CA LEU A 136 -11.46 0.54 -4.31
C LEU A 136 -10.78 -0.76 -3.85
N ARG A 137 -11.29 -1.93 -4.28
CA ARG A 137 -10.59 -3.22 -4.12
C ARG A 137 -9.23 -3.13 -4.81
N ASN A 138 -8.15 -3.30 -4.04
CA ASN A 138 -6.79 -3.05 -4.52
C ASN A 138 -5.77 -4.01 -3.90
N SER A 139 -4.75 -4.38 -4.67
CA SER A 139 -3.74 -5.38 -4.28
C SER A 139 -2.45 -4.78 -3.70
N MET A 140 -2.48 -3.52 -3.25
CA MET A 140 -1.28 -2.82 -2.75
C MET A 140 -0.71 -3.46 -1.47
N GLY A 141 -1.53 -4.21 -0.73
CA GLY A 141 -1.09 -5.02 0.41
C GLY A 141 -0.61 -6.45 0.05
N VAL A 142 -0.83 -6.91 -1.18
CA VAL A 142 -0.57 -8.30 -1.59
C VAL A 142 0.84 -8.44 -2.16
N GLU A 143 1.66 -9.28 -1.51
CA GLU A 143 3.06 -9.54 -1.90
C GLU A 143 3.13 -10.33 -3.22
N GLY A 144 4.27 -10.28 -3.94
CA GLY A 144 4.51 -11.00 -5.19
C GLY A 144 3.74 -10.51 -6.44
N THR A 145 2.60 -9.85 -6.28
CA THR A 145 1.72 -9.47 -7.41
C THR A 145 2.19 -8.24 -8.20
N GLN A 146 1.73 -8.11 -9.45
CA GLN A 146 1.83 -6.85 -10.21
C GLN A 146 0.80 -5.83 -9.68
N GLN A 147 1.00 -5.31 -8.47
CA GLN A 147 0.01 -4.60 -7.64
C GLN A 147 -0.83 -3.54 -8.38
N TRP A 148 -0.22 -2.69 -9.22
CA TRP A 148 -0.97 -1.67 -9.98
C TRP A 148 -1.82 -2.26 -11.10
N PHE A 149 -1.31 -3.26 -11.82
CA PHE A 149 -2.03 -3.93 -12.92
C PHE A 149 -3.21 -4.71 -12.35
N LEU A 150 -2.97 -5.47 -11.28
CA LEU A 150 -3.97 -6.24 -10.58
C LEU A 150 -5.02 -5.34 -9.91
N THR A 151 -4.64 -4.18 -9.36
CA THR A 151 -5.59 -3.20 -8.83
C THR A 151 -6.56 -2.68 -9.90
N VAL A 152 -6.10 -2.41 -11.12
CA VAL A 152 -7.01 -2.02 -12.22
C VAL A 152 -7.87 -3.21 -12.68
N LYS A 153 -7.33 -4.44 -12.69
CA LYS A 153 -8.09 -5.67 -12.99
C LYS A 153 -9.21 -5.96 -11.99
N LEU A 154 -8.96 -5.78 -10.69
CA LEU A 154 -9.96 -5.98 -9.62
C LEU A 154 -11.20 -5.08 -9.81
N GLN A 155 -11.13 -4.04 -10.63
CA GLN A 155 -12.28 -3.18 -10.95
C GLN A 155 -13.30 -3.82 -11.91
N PHE A 156 -12.90 -4.85 -12.66
CA PHE A 156 -13.73 -5.48 -13.70
C PHE A 156 -13.58 -7.02 -13.84
N GLY A 157 -12.68 -7.66 -13.09
CA GLY A 157 -12.50 -9.12 -13.06
C GLY A 157 -11.72 -9.64 -14.26
N PHE A 158 -12.39 -9.85 -15.40
CA PHE A 158 -11.82 -10.43 -16.62
C PHE A 158 -12.13 -9.60 -17.86
N THR A 159 -11.35 -9.76 -18.93
CA THR A 159 -11.66 -9.14 -20.23
C THR A 159 -12.63 -10.01 -21.02
N PHE A 160 -13.53 -9.38 -21.78
CA PHE A 160 -14.43 -10.07 -22.71
C PHE A 160 -13.67 -10.95 -23.71
N LYS A 161 -12.52 -10.47 -24.22
CA LYS A 161 -11.63 -11.24 -25.11
C LYS A 161 -10.89 -12.40 -24.43
N GLY A 162 -10.75 -12.38 -23.11
CA GLY A 162 -10.21 -13.49 -22.33
C GLY A 162 -11.27 -14.56 -22.06
N ALA A 163 -12.46 -14.12 -21.64
CA ALA A 163 -13.60 -15.01 -21.43
C ALA A 163 -14.00 -15.72 -22.74
N LYS A 164 -14.12 -14.99 -23.86
CA LYS A 164 -14.40 -15.53 -25.22
C LYS A 164 -13.21 -16.28 -25.86
N ARG A 165 -12.43 -16.98 -25.04
CA ARG A 165 -11.29 -17.84 -25.41
C ARG A 165 -11.00 -18.92 -24.38
N ARG A 166 -11.28 -18.66 -23.09
CA ARG A 166 -10.82 -19.50 -21.96
C ARG A 166 -11.84 -19.65 -20.84
N LEU A 167 -13.07 -19.17 -20.97
CA LEU A 167 -14.06 -19.26 -19.87
C LEU A 167 -14.33 -20.71 -19.45
N ALA A 168 -14.46 -21.64 -20.41
CA ALA A 168 -14.56 -23.08 -20.13
C ALA A 168 -13.42 -23.61 -19.23
N GLU A 169 -12.17 -23.28 -19.57
CA GLU A 169 -10.98 -23.64 -18.77
C GLU A 169 -11.01 -22.99 -17.38
N TRP A 170 -11.30 -21.69 -17.32
CA TRP A 170 -11.31 -20.92 -16.07
C TRP A 170 -12.37 -21.38 -15.09
N LEU A 171 -13.56 -21.78 -15.57
CA LEU A 171 -14.65 -22.26 -14.73
C LEU A 171 -14.27 -23.57 -14.02
N VAL A 172 -13.56 -24.48 -14.70
CA VAL A 172 -13.02 -25.71 -14.10
C VAL A 172 -11.71 -25.49 -13.31
N GLY A 173 -11.20 -24.26 -13.24
CA GLY A 173 -10.02 -23.88 -12.45
C GLY A 173 -8.69 -23.84 -13.21
N LEU A 174 -8.67 -24.20 -14.51
CA LEU A 174 -7.46 -24.23 -15.32
C LEU A 174 -7.05 -22.81 -15.73
N GLY A 175 -6.00 -22.29 -15.10
CA GLY A 175 -5.38 -21.00 -15.46
C GLY A 175 -6.31 -19.79 -15.28
N THR A 176 -7.22 -19.84 -14.31
CA THR A 176 -8.16 -18.75 -13.95
C THR A 176 -7.39 -17.46 -13.60
N PRO A 177 -7.78 -16.27 -14.10
CA PRO A 177 -7.01 -15.04 -13.85
C PRO A 177 -7.01 -14.63 -12.39
N HIS A 178 -5.89 -14.09 -11.88
CA HIS A 178 -5.74 -13.72 -10.48
C HIS A 178 -6.86 -12.80 -9.96
N ALA A 179 -7.32 -11.83 -10.74
CA ALA A 179 -8.42 -10.96 -10.33
C ALA A 179 -9.77 -11.69 -10.14
N VAL A 180 -10.02 -12.74 -10.94
CA VAL A 180 -11.18 -13.63 -10.78
C VAL A 180 -11.05 -14.42 -9.47
N GLN A 181 -9.85 -14.93 -9.17
CA GLN A 181 -9.57 -15.67 -7.93
C GLN A 181 -9.70 -14.78 -6.68
N TYR A 182 -9.19 -13.54 -6.70
CA TYR A 182 -9.35 -12.59 -5.59
C TYR A 182 -10.81 -12.15 -5.40
N LEU A 183 -11.54 -11.84 -6.48
CA LEU A 183 -12.95 -11.44 -6.39
C LEU A 183 -13.87 -12.58 -5.95
N ASN A 184 -13.55 -13.83 -6.29
CA ASN A 184 -14.33 -15.01 -5.92
C ASN A 184 -13.98 -15.56 -4.51
N GLY A 185 -12.85 -15.16 -3.93
CA GLY A 185 -12.42 -15.55 -2.57
C GLY A 185 -11.42 -16.71 -2.39
N PRO A 186 -11.12 -17.64 -3.33
CA PRO A 186 -10.14 -18.71 -3.07
C PRO A 186 -8.69 -18.24 -2.95
N LEU A 187 -8.39 -16.96 -3.20
CA LEU A 187 -7.07 -16.37 -2.95
C LEU A 187 -7.22 -14.99 -2.31
N GLY A 188 -6.37 -14.70 -1.32
CA GLY A 188 -6.12 -13.35 -0.80
C GLY A 188 -7.00 -12.85 0.36
N PRO A 189 -6.89 -11.56 0.71
CA PRO A 189 -7.60 -10.97 1.84
C PRO A 189 -9.12 -10.87 1.59
N PRO A 190 -9.97 -11.07 2.63
CA PRO A 190 -11.44 -10.94 2.51
C PRO A 190 -11.91 -9.60 1.92
N GLU A 191 -11.13 -8.54 2.09
CA GLU A 191 -11.35 -7.21 1.53
C GLU A 191 -11.35 -7.16 -0.01
N LEU A 192 -10.86 -8.20 -0.70
CA LEU A 192 -10.85 -8.28 -2.16
C LEU A 192 -12.02 -9.07 -2.75
N ILE A 193 -12.86 -9.68 -1.90
CA ILE A 193 -14.01 -10.47 -2.35
C ILE A 193 -15.13 -9.53 -2.83
N SER A 194 -15.83 -9.94 -3.89
CA SER A 194 -17.11 -9.33 -4.29
C SER A 194 -18.21 -10.39 -4.31
N ARG A 195 -19.24 -10.21 -3.48
CA ARG A 195 -20.44 -11.06 -3.49
C ARG A 195 -21.15 -11.02 -4.85
N THR A 196 -21.16 -9.87 -5.54
CA THR A 196 -21.78 -9.74 -6.86
C THR A 196 -20.96 -10.45 -7.96
N PHE A 197 -19.64 -10.59 -7.77
CA PHE A 197 -18.80 -11.41 -8.64
C PHE A 197 -18.90 -12.91 -8.31
N GLN A 198 -18.91 -13.28 -7.03
CA GLN A 198 -19.11 -14.66 -6.57
C GLN A 198 -20.44 -15.24 -7.07
N HIS A 199 -21.52 -14.45 -7.06
CA HIS A 199 -22.81 -14.86 -7.59
C HIS A 199 -22.71 -15.16 -9.10
N LEU A 200 -22.22 -14.22 -9.90
CA LEU A 200 -21.90 -14.42 -11.33
C LEU A 200 -21.07 -15.70 -11.59
N TRP A 201 -20.01 -15.90 -10.81
CA TRP A 201 -19.06 -16.99 -11.02
C TRP A 201 -19.68 -18.36 -10.64
N ARG A 202 -20.57 -18.38 -9.63
CA ARG A 202 -21.39 -19.56 -9.31
C ARG A 202 -22.38 -19.86 -10.43
N THR A 203 -23.16 -18.87 -10.89
CA THR A 203 -24.11 -19.03 -12.01
C THR A 203 -23.44 -19.62 -13.25
N LEU A 204 -22.27 -19.10 -13.66
CA LEU A 204 -21.55 -19.63 -14.82
C LEU A 204 -21.01 -21.05 -14.62
N ARG A 205 -20.67 -21.45 -13.39
CA ARG A 205 -20.30 -22.83 -13.05
C ARG A 205 -21.50 -23.77 -13.05
N GLN A 206 -22.60 -23.36 -12.42
CA GLN A 206 -23.86 -24.11 -12.36
C GLN A 206 -24.41 -24.35 -13.77
N TYR A 207 -24.47 -23.30 -14.59
CA TYR A 207 -24.89 -23.41 -15.98
C TYR A 207 -23.95 -24.33 -16.79
N ARG A 208 -22.63 -24.28 -16.57
CA ARG A 208 -21.67 -25.20 -17.22
C ARG A 208 -21.91 -26.68 -16.85
N ARG A 209 -22.38 -26.96 -15.64
CA ARG A 209 -22.61 -28.31 -15.10
C ARG A 209 -23.97 -28.92 -15.45
N GLU A 210 -24.89 -28.14 -16.01
CA GLU A 210 -26.32 -28.48 -16.15
C GLU A 210 -27.14 -28.38 -14.84
N ASP A 211 -26.60 -27.69 -13.83
CA ASP A 211 -27.29 -27.43 -12.54
C ASP A 211 -28.44 -26.39 -12.67
N ILE A 212 -28.41 -25.52 -13.70
CA ILE A 212 -29.43 -24.51 -14.02
C ILE A 212 -29.65 -24.37 -15.53
N SER A 213 -30.83 -23.89 -15.93
CA SER A 213 -31.20 -23.62 -17.33
C SER A 213 -30.43 -22.45 -17.96
N GLU A 214 -30.54 -22.28 -19.28
CA GLU A 214 -30.00 -21.10 -19.93
C GLU A 214 -30.77 -19.84 -19.55
N GLU A 215 -32.08 -19.93 -19.41
CA GLU A 215 -33.00 -18.85 -19.05
C GLU A 215 -32.65 -18.25 -17.67
N GLU A 216 -32.46 -19.08 -16.64
CA GLU A 216 -32.08 -18.65 -15.28
C GLU A 216 -30.67 -18.06 -15.24
N ALA A 217 -29.74 -18.68 -15.97
CA ALA A 217 -28.38 -18.17 -16.11
C ALA A 217 -28.38 -16.80 -16.81
N ARG A 218 -29.18 -16.66 -17.87
CA ARG A 218 -29.35 -15.45 -18.68
C ARG A 218 -30.04 -14.32 -17.92
N GLU A 219 -31.02 -14.60 -17.08
CA GLU A 219 -31.63 -13.60 -16.18
C GLU A 219 -30.60 -13.08 -15.17
N THR A 220 -29.90 -13.99 -14.48
CA THR A 220 -28.84 -13.64 -13.53
C THR A 220 -27.69 -12.85 -14.17
N LEU A 221 -27.31 -13.20 -15.42
CA LEU A 221 -26.31 -12.47 -16.21
C LEU A 221 -26.77 -11.06 -16.63
N GLN A 222 -28.08 -10.83 -16.82
CA GLN A 222 -28.63 -9.50 -17.11
C GLN A 222 -28.62 -8.56 -15.90
N GLU A 223 -28.74 -9.11 -14.69
CA GLU A 223 -28.68 -8.33 -13.45
C GLU A 223 -27.23 -8.03 -13.00
N SER A 224 -26.25 -8.85 -13.40
CA SER A 224 -24.87 -8.76 -12.94
C SER A 224 -24.18 -7.44 -13.36
N PRO A 225 -23.56 -6.67 -12.42
CA PRO A 225 -22.83 -5.44 -12.76
C PRO A 225 -21.56 -5.68 -13.60
N TRP A 226 -21.02 -6.89 -13.54
CA TRP A 226 -19.74 -7.26 -14.16
C TRP A 226 -19.87 -7.56 -15.66
N ILE A 227 -21.06 -7.95 -16.10
CA ILE A 227 -21.36 -8.33 -17.48
C ILE A 227 -22.06 -7.16 -18.19
N LYS A 228 -21.72 -6.93 -19.46
CA LYS A 228 -22.48 -6.05 -20.36
C LYS A 228 -23.48 -6.92 -21.14
N ARG A 229 -24.69 -6.40 -21.41
CA ARG A 229 -25.80 -7.19 -21.99
C ARG A 229 -25.42 -7.84 -23.32
N GLU A 230 -24.62 -7.17 -24.15
CA GLU A 230 -24.14 -7.66 -25.44
C GLU A 230 -23.06 -8.76 -25.35
N TRP A 231 -22.70 -9.23 -24.15
CA TRP A 231 -21.78 -10.36 -23.94
C TRP A 231 -22.47 -11.66 -23.56
N ILE A 232 -23.76 -11.63 -23.19
CA ILE A 232 -24.42 -12.73 -22.48
C ILE A 232 -24.44 -14.01 -23.32
N ASP A 233 -24.84 -13.93 -24.59
CA ASP A 233 -24.86 -15.08 -25.51
C ASP A 233 -23.47 -15.70 -25.70
N ASP A 234 -22.46 -14.86 -25.93
CA ASP A 234 -21.06 -15.29 -26.07
C ASP A 234 -20.55 -15.97 -24.79
N LEU A 235 -20.90 -15.46 -23.61
CA LEU A 235 -20.47 -16.02 -22.32
C LEU A 235 -21.18 -17.34 -22.00
N LEU A 236 -22.46 -17.50 -22.37
CA LEU A 236 -23.19 -18.76 -22.22
C LEU A 236 -22.58 -19.84 -23.13
N ILE A 237 -22.40 -19.55 -24.43
CA ILE A 237 -21.74 -20.45 -25.38
C ILE A 237 -20.35 -20.87 -24.87
N GLN A 238 -19.55 -19.92 -24.39
CA GLN A 238 -18.19 -20.14 -23.89
C GLN A 238 -18.14 -20.83 -22.52
N ALA A 239 -19.21 -20.72 -21.71
CA ALA A 239 -19.36 -21.51 -20.48
C ALA A 239 -19.70 -22.98 -20.81
N ARG A 240 -20.26 -23.29 -21.98
CA ARG A 240 -20.55 -24.67 -22.44
C ARG A 240 -19.49 -25.32 -23.32
N GLU A 241 -18.47 -24.57 -23.76
CA GLU A 241 -17.46 -25.10 -24.68
C GLU A 241 -16.65 -26.27 -24.08
N ARG A 242 -16.27 -27.24 -24.92
CA ARG A 242 -15.44 -28.39 -24.53
C ARG A 242 -13.98 -27.96 -24.37
N ILE A 243 -13.26 -28.64 -23.49
CA ILE A 243 -11.84 -28.37 -23.22
C ILE A 243 -11.03 -29.40 -24.01
N ASP A 244 -10.56 -29.01 -25.19
CA ASP A 244 -9.77 -29.89 -26.07
C ASP A 244 -8.31 -30.08 -25.58
N THR A 245 -7.92 -29.41 -24.50
CA THR A 245 -6.54 -29.23 -24.02
C THR A 245 -5.96 -30.40 -23.21
N LEU A 246 -6.22 -31.65 -23.60
CA LEU A 246 -5.54 -32.87 -23.10
C LEU A 246 -4.38 -33.30 -24.04
N GLY A 247 -3.53 -32.35 -24.45
CA GLY A 247 -2.59 -32.58 -25.56
C GLY A 247 -1.36 -31.67 -25.65
N ARG A 248 -0.84 -31.14 -24.54
CA ARG A 248 0.47 -30.46 -24.47
C ARG A 248 1.27 -30.89 -23.25
N SER A 249 2.60 -30.78 -23.35
CA SER A 249 3.57 -31.34 -22.40
C SER A 249 3.59 -30.65 -21.04
N VAL A 250 4.02 -31.41 -20.02
CA VAL A 250 3.95 -31.07 -18.58
C VAL A 250 5.03 -30.06 -18.14
N GLU A 251 5.97 -29.71 -19.02
CA GLU A 251 7.24 -29.03 -18.68
C GLU A 251 7.11 -27.54 -18.27
N ASP A 252 5.90 -26.95 -18.33
CA ASP A 252 5.62 -25.55 -17.93
C ASP A 252 4.81 -25.41 -16.61
N LEU A 253 4.42 -26.51 -15.93
CA LEU A 253 3.33 -26.47 -14.92
C LEU A 253 3.75 -26.49 -13.43
N ASP A 254 4.96 -26.94 -13.08
CA ASP A 254 5.30 -27.34 -11.69
C ASP A 254 5.72 -26.19 -10.73
N ALA A 255 5.52 -24.92 -11.07
CA ALA A 255 6.17 -23.80 -10.38
C ALA A 255 5.36 -23.07 -9.27
N GLU A 256 4.02 -22.99 -9.37
CA GLU A 256 3.20 -22.07 -8.53
C GLU A 256 2.03 -22.72 -7.77
N LEU A 257 2.00 -24.05 -7.64
CA LEU A 257 0.81 -24.80 -7.18
C LEU A 257 0.64 -24.97 -5.65
N VAL A 258 1.46 -24.33 -4.81
CA VAL A 258 1.51 -24.64 -3.36
C VAL A 258 0.62 -23.74 -2.48
N SER A 259 -0.58 -24.25 -2.18
CA SER A 259 -1.45 -23.97 -1.02
C SER A 259 -2.13 -22.60 -0.87
N ALA A 260 -3.46 -22.59 -0.90
CA ALA A 260 -4.30 -22.44 0.31
C ALA A 260 -5.78 -22.80 0.01
N VAL A 261 -6.46 -23.47 0.95
CA VAL A 261 -7.90 -23.82 0.91
C VAL A 261 -8.53 -23.47 2.28
N GLY A 262 -9.82 -23.08 2.31
CA GLY A 262 -10.61 -22.89 3.54
C GLY A 262 -11.87 -22.04 3.33
N SER A 263 -13.01 -22.48 3.88
CA SER A 263 -14.39 -21.96 3.68
C SER A 263 -14.93 -21.25 4.97
N PRO A 264 -16.25 -21.00 5.24
CA PRO A 264 -17.52 -21.09 4.48
C PRO A 264 -18.13 -19.66 4.27
N GLU A 265 -19.44 -19.31 4.15
CA GLU A 265 -20.77 -19.97 4.23
C GLU A 265 -21.77 -19.29 3.25
N GLU A 266 -22.53 -20.08 2.50
CA GLU A 266 -23.96 -19.87 2.21
C GLU A 266 -24.64 -21.24 2.44
N ARG A 267 -25.86 -21.29 2.99
CA ARG A 267 -26.48 -22.56 3.43
C ARG A 267 -27.00 -23.39 2.27
N GLY A 268 -26.85 -24.71 2.38
CA GLY A 268 -27.41 -25.70 1.45
C GLY A 268 -28.42 -26.64 2.12
N PRO A 269 -28.86 -27.71 1.43
CA PRO A 269 -29.84 -28.69 1.92
C PRO A 269 -29.33 -29.59 3.06
N LEU A 270 -28.04 -29.51 3.42
CA LEU A 270 -27.41 -30.34 4.44
C LEU A 270 -26.95 -29.47 5.61
N GLU A 271 -27.48 -29.76 6.80
CA GLU A 271 -26.98 -29.19 8.07
C GLU A 271 -25.63 -29.85 8.44
N SER A 272 -25.49 -31.15 8.19
CA SER A 272 -24.23 -31.89 8.40
C SER A 272 -24.16 -33.21 7.63
N ILE A 273 -22.94 -33.63 7.33
CA ILE A 273 -22.62 -34.97 6.83
C ILE A 273 -21.92 -35.73 7.96
N GLN A 274 -22.45 -36.89 8.30
CA GLN A 274 -22.03 -37.71 9.44
C GLN A 274 -21.64 -39.11 8.93
N LEU A 275 -20.76 -39.81 9.66
CA LEU A 275 -20.50 -41.23 9.44
C LEU A 275 -20.71 -41.96 10.76
N SER A 276 -21.51 -43.02 10.73
CA SER A 276 -21.74 -43.91 11.87
C SER A 276 -21.07 -45.26 11.62
N TRP A 277 -20.31 -45.77 12.58
CA TRP A 277 -19.71 -47.10 12.51
C TRP A 277 -19.90 -47.81 13.86
N PRO A 278 -20.99 -48.57 14.06
CA PRO A 278 -21.20 -49.31 15.30
C PRO A 278 -20.19 -50.46 15.40
N ASP A 279 -19.79 -50.81 16.62
CA ASP A 279 -18.78 -51.84 16.86
C ASP A 279 -19.23 -53.20 16.29
N ARG A 280 -18.34 -53.84 15.49
CA ARG A 280 -18.63 -55.04 14.68
C ARG A 280 -19.71 -54.87 13.59
N GLY A 281 -20.11 -53.64 13.28
CA GLY A 281 -20.93 -53.32 12.11
C GLY A 281 -20.09 -52.83 10.94
N CYS A 282 -20.78 -52.36 9.91
CA CYS A 282 -20.21 -51.63 8.78
C CYS A 282 -20.32 -50.10 9.02
N PRO A 283 -19.41 -49.29 8.46
CA PRO A 283 -19.57 -47.83 8.42
C PRO A 283 -20.73 -47.46 7.50
N ARG A 284 -21.44 -46.37 7.82
CA ARG A 284 -22.58 -45.87 7.06
C ARG A 284 -22.57 -44.34 7.06
N ILE A 285 -22.57 -43.74 5.88
CA ILE A 285 -22.67 -42.28 5.72
C ILE A 285 -24.15 -41.89 5.92
N SER A 286 -24.40 -40.84 6.70
CA SER A 286 -25.74 -40.29 6.91
C SER A 286 -25.76 -38.77 6.77
N PHE A 287 -26.82 -38.28 6.15
CA PHE A 287 -27.05 -36.88 5.85
C PHE A 287 -28.09 -36.32 6.81
N ARG A 288 -27.78 -35.18 7.44
CA ARG A 288 -28.78 -34.40 8.16
C ARG A 288 -29.29 -33.29 7.26
N LEU A 289 -30.58 -33.37 6.98
CA LEU A 289 -31.32 -32.53 6.05
C LEU A 289 -31.71 -31.21 6.72
N ASP A 290 -31.31 -30.07 6.15
CA ASP A 290 -31.78 -28.75 6.60
C ASP A 290 -33.25 -28.57 6.21
N ARG A 291 -34.14 -28.66 7.21
CA ARG A 291 -35.58 -28.54 7.02
C ARG A 291 -36.00 -27.15 6.53
N GLU A 292 -35.30 -26.08 6.88
CA GLU A 292 -35.63 -24.73 6.41
C GLU A 292 -35.19 -24.51 4.96
N ALA A 293 -34.00 -24.98 4.58
CA ALA A 293 -33.50 -24.91 3.21
C ALA A 293 -34.35 -25.78 2.26
N ILE A 294 -34.53 -27.06 2.56
CA ILE A 294 -35.27 -28.00 1.69
C ILE A 294 -36.74 -27.58 1.55
N THR A 295 -37.40 -27.15 2.63
CA THR A 295 -38.77 -26.62 2.55
C THR A 295 -38.85 -25.17 2.07
N GLY A 296 -37.70 -24.52 1.83
CA GLY A 296 -37.54 -23.27 1.11
C GLY A 296 -37.58 -23.48 -0.41
N GLU A 297 -36.74 -24.39 -0.91
CA GLU A 297 -36.71 -24.77 -2.34
C GLU A 297 -38.03 -25.43 -2.76
N CYS A 298 -38.55 -26.37 -1.95
CA CYS A 298 -39.77 -27.13 -2.28
C CYS A 298 -41.09 -26.34 -2.16
N ARG A 299 -41.08 -25.00 -1.98
CA ARG A 299 -42.32 -24.20 -1.77
C ARG A 299 -43.25 -24.16 -2.98
N SER A 300 -42.70 -24.30 -4.18
CA SER A 300 -43.43 -24.30 -5.45
C SER A 300 -44.15 -25.64 -5.73
N ALA A 301 -43.65 -26.75 -5.17
CA ALA A 301 -44.19 -28.07 -5.41
C ALA A 301 -45.53 -28.28 -4.68
N ASN A 302 -46.63 -28.34 -5.44
CA ASN A 302 -47.97 -28.58 -4.90
C ASN A 302 -48.22 -30.06 -4.55
N CYS A 303 -47.35 -30.61 -3.69
CA CYS A 303 -47.32 -32.00 -3.27
C CYS A 303 -47.65 -32.15 -1.77
N THR A 304 -48.08 -33.36 -1.40
CA THR A 304 -48.31 -33.77 0.00
C THR A 304 -47.19 -34.64 0.56
N GLU A 305 -46.28 -35.12 -0.29
CA GLU A 305 -45.19 -36.03 0.08
C GLU A 305 -43.92 -35.69 -0.74
N LEU A 306 -42.77 -35.65 -0.05
CA LEU A 306 -41.42 -35.51 -0.61
C LEU A 306 -40.66 -36.80 -0.34
N ASP A 307 -40.23 -37.49 -1.40
CA ASP A 307 -39.36 -38.66 -1.34
C ASP A 307 -37.90 -38.26 -1.51
N PHE A 308 -37.02 -38.77 -0.66
CA PHE A 308 -35.58 -38.52 -0.71
C PHE A 308 -34.86 -39.71 -1.33
N LEU A 309 -33.99 -39.43 -2.31
CA LEU A 309 -33.20 -40.44 -3.00
C LEU A 309 -31.72 -40.08 -2.97
N VAL A 310 -30.86 -41.05 -2.63
CA VAL A 310 -29.39 -40.92 -2.79
C VAL A 310 -28.98 -41.82 -3.95
N ASP A 311 -28.33 -41.25 -4.97
CA ASP A 311 -27.93 -41.96 -6.20
C ASP A 311 -29.07 -42.76 -6.87
N GLY A 312 -30.29 -42.21 -6.82
CA GLY A 312 -31.50 -42.84 -7.35
C GLY A 312 -32.07 -43.97 -6.49
N GLN A 313 -31.48 -44.28 -5.33
CA GLN A 313 -32.09 -45.18 -4.34
C GLN A 313 -32.94 -44.40 -3.34
N TRP A 314 -34.19 -44.82 -3.13
CA TRP A 314 -35.07 -44.25 -2.10
C TRP A 314 -34.54 -44.48 -0.67
N THR A 315 -34.43 -43.42 0.12
CA THR A 315 -33.83 -43.40 1.46
C THR A 315 -34.74 -42.85 2.56
N GLY A 316 -35.79 -42.08 2.22
CA GLY A 316 -36.77 -41.58 3.18
C GLY A 316 -37.92 -40.81 2.54
N ARG A 317 -38.93 -40.42 3.35
CA ARG A 317 -40.08 -39.60 2.95
C ARG A 317 -40.40 -38.55 4.02
N TRP A 318 -40.78 -37.34 3.61
CA TRP A 318 -41.50 -36.37 4.44
C TRP A 318 -42.94 -36.21 3.92
N THR A 319 -43.91 -36.06 4.82
CA THR A 319 -45.33 -35.88 4.51
C THR A 319 -45.82 -34.55 5.06
N ARG A 320 -46.69 -33.85 4.31
CA ARG A 320 -47.19 -32.52 4.66
C ARG A 320 -48.39 -32.62 5.59
N LEU A 321 -48.28 -32.03 6.78
CA LEU A 321 -49.35 -31.98 7.78
C LEU A 321 -50.39 -30.89 7.45
N PRO A 322 -51.62 -30.97 7.99
CA PRO A 322 -52.71 -30.02 7.69
C PRO A 322 -52.46 -28.56 8.10
N ASN A 323 -51.47 -28.31 8.97
CA ASN A 323 -50.99 -26.98 9.35
C ASN A 323 -49.98 -26.39 8.33
N GLY A 324 -49.65 -27.13 7.27
CA GLY A 324 -48.70 -26.74 6.23
C GLY A 324 -47.25 -27.16 6.46
N THR A 325 -46.88 -27.65 7.65
CA THR A 325 -45.50 -28.09 7.96
C THR A 325 -45.23 -29.50 7.47
N TRP A 326 -43.98 -29.80 7.14
CA TRP A 326 -43.53 -31.15 6.78
C TRP A 326 -43.12 -31.96 8.02
N ASP A 327 -43.47 -33.24 8.05
CA ASP A 327 -43.06 -34.21 9.08
C ASP A 327 -42.36 -35.43 8.44
N GLY A 328 -41.39 -36.01 9.14
CA GLY A 328 -40.53 -37.08 8.62
C GLY A 328 -39.13 -37.08 9.25
N ARG A 329 -38.24 -37.93 8.74
CA ARG A 329 -36.88 -38.10 9.28
C ARG A 329 -35.92 -37.06 8.71
N GLU A 330 -35.31 -36.27 9.58
CA GLU A 330 -34.24 -35.31 9.21
C GLU A 330 -32.90 -36.00 8.93
N ILE A 331 -32.71 -37.25 9.35
CA ILE A 331 -31.52 -38.05 9.05
C ILE A 331 -31.89 -39.18 8.08
N ILE A 332 -31.26 -39.14 6.91
CA ILE A 332 -31.28 -40.22 5.90
C ILE A 332 -29.88 -40.84 5.77
N TYR A 333 -29.80 -42.03 5.19
CA TYR A 333 -28.54 -42.74 4.96
C TYR A 333 -28.17 -42.72 3.48
N ALA A 334 -26.89 -42.93 3.16
CA ALA A 334 -26.41 -43.01 1.79
C ALA A 334 -26.84 -44.30 1.05
N GLU A 335 -27.37 -45.27 1.77
CA GLU A 335 -27.92 -46.52 1.24
C GLU A 335 -29.30 -46.85 1.81
N ARG A 336 -30.07 -47.68 1.08
CA ARG A 336 -31.43 -48.06 1.46
C ARG A 336 -31.46 -48.85 2.78
N GLY A 337 -32.22 -48.36 3.76
CA GLY A 337 -32.12 -48.70 5.18
C GLY A 337 -32.57 -50.11 5.64
N SER A 338 -32.31 -51.17 4.87
CA SER A 338 -32.63 -52.56 5.22
C SER A 338 -31.60 -53.62 4.82
N GLU A 339 -30.58 -53.31 4.01
CA GLU A 339 -29.63 -54.30 3.48
C GLU A 339 -28.17 -53.99 3.89
N PRO A 340 -27.59 -54.69 4.90
CA PRO A 340 -26.31 -54.33 5.52
C PRO A 340 -25.07 -54.72 4.69
N HIS A 341 -25.22 -54.91 3.38
CA HIS A 341 -24.17 -55.41 2.48
C HIS A 341 -23.89 -54.48 1.29
N GLN A 342 -24.69 -53.42 1.09
CA GLN A 342 -24.50 -52.44 0.01
C GLN A 342 -24.33 -51.03 0.58
N VAL A 343 -23.28 -50.83 1.39
CA VAL A 343 -22.90 -49.52 1.95
C VAL A 343 -22.43 -48.59 0.83
N ASN A 344 -22.95 -47.36 0.81
CA ASN A 344 -22.49 -46.34 -0.13
C ASN A 344 -21.42 -45.44 0.52
N LEU A 345 -20.15 -45.73 0.24
CA LEU A 345 -18.99 -44.93 0.69
C LEU A 345 -18.58 -43.81 -0.29
N ALA A 346 -19.24 -43.71 -1.44
CA ALA A 346 -18.98 -42.69 -2.45
C ALA A 346 -20.28 -42.05 -2.99
N PRO A 347 -21.21 -41.60 -2.12
CA PRO A 347 -22.50 -41.07 -2.56
C PRO A 347 -22.32 -39.79 -3.35
N LYS A 348 -22.94 -39.71 -4.54
CA LYS A 348 -22.68 -38.64 -5.52
C LYS A 348 -23.77 -37.59 -5.54
N THR A 349 -25.01 -38.00 -5.31
CA THR A 349 -26.21 -37.17 -5.55
C THR A 349 -27.25 -37.35 -4.46
N LEU A 350 -27.92 -36.25 -4.10
CA LEU A 350 -29.13 -36.24 -3.29
C LEU A 350 -30.26 -35.63 -4.13
N ALA A 351 -31.38 -36.34 -4.27
CA ALA A 351 -32.56 -35.89 -4.99
C ALA A 351 -33.80 -35.91 -4.08
N VAL A 352 -34.77 -35.05 -4.41
CA VAL A 352 -36.10 -35.00 -3.83
C VAL A 352 -37.12 -35.12 -4.94
N GLU A 353 -38.01 -36.11 -4.83
CA GLU A 353 -39.13 -36.38 -5.74
C GLU A 353 -40.47 -36.12 -5.03
N SER A 354 -41.53 -35.93 -5.80
CA SER A 354 -42.91 -35.97 -5.30
C SER A 354 -43.29 -37.41 -4.95
N GLY A 355 -44.30 -37.62 -4.10
CA GLY A 355 -44.88 -38.95 -3.86
C GLY A 355 -45.49 -39.65 -5.09
N ASN A 356 -45.52 -38.99 -6.26
CA ASN A 356 -45.90 -39.58 -7.56
C ASN A 356 -44.68 -39.97 -8.43
N GLY A 357 -43.45 -39.60 -8.03
CA GLY A 357 -42.21 -39.80 -8.80
C GLY A 357 -41.77 -38.61 -9.67
N ASP A 358 -42.30 -37.40 -9.44
CA ASP A 358 -41.85 -36.19 -10.16
C ASP A 358 -40.60 -35.61 -9.49
N LEU A 359 -39.47 -35.46 -10.17
CA LEU A 359 -38.28 -34.82 -9.59
C LEU A 359 -38.54 -33.34 -9.26
N ILE A 360 -38.38 -32.98 -7.98
CA ILE A 360 -38.57 -31.62 -7.45
C ILE A 360 -37.24 -30.87 -7.39
N GLN A 361 -36.18 -31.50 -6.86
CA GLN A 361 -34.84 -30.91 -6.77
C GLN A 361 -33.75 -31.98 -6.75
N LYS A 362 -32.54 -31.65 -7.22
CA LYS A 362 -31.34 -32.47 -7.09
C LYS A 362 -30.14 -31.62 -6.67
N TRP A 363 -29.21 -32.22 -5.94
CA TRP A 363 -27.94 -31.63 -5.53
C TRP A 363 -26.80 -32.63 -5.73
N GLU A 364 -25.67 -32.16 -6.25
CA GLU A 364 -24.43 -32.93 -6.34
C GLU A 364 -23.69 -32.86 -4.99
N LEU A 365 -23.49 -34.02 -4.35
CA LEU A 365 -22.80 -34.15 -3.07
C LEU A 365 -21.31 -33.77 -3.15
N ALA A 366 -20.78 -33.65 -4.37
CA ALA A 366 -19.50 -33.04 -4.70
C ALA A 366 -19.28 -31.67 -4.05
N ASP A 367 -20.29 -30.80 -4.05
CA ASP A 367 -20.17 -29.42 -3.54
C ASP A 367 -20.15 -29.35 -2.01
N PHE A 368 -20.39 -30.48 -1.34
CA PHE A 368 -20.30 -30.65 0.11
C PHE A 368 -19.03 -31.45 0.51
N GLY A 369 -18.06 -31.56 -0.41
CA GLY A 369 -16.74 -32.13 -0.16
C GLY A 369 -16.60 -33.65 -0.37
N LEU A 370 -17.68 -34.38 -0.64
CA LEU A 370 -17.65 -35.85 -0.68
C LEU A 370 -16.88 -36.47 -1.85
N LEU A 371 -16.64 -35.72 -2.93
CA LEU A 371 -15.75 -36.17 -4.01
C LEU A 371 -14.26 -36.01 -3.69
N GLY A 372 -13.86 -35.46 -2.54
CA GLY A 372 -12.46 -35.43 -2.14
C GLY A 372 -11.86 -36.84 -2.05
N ASP A 373 -10.60 -37.00 -2.47
CA ASP A 373 -9.92 -38.30 -2.59
C ASP A 373 -9.74 -39.03 -1.24
N LEU A 374 -9.73 -38.25 -0.16
CA LEU A 374 -9.64 -38.68 1.23
C LEU A 374 -10.59 -37.85 2.09
N LEU A 375 -11.58 -38.52 2.67
CA LEU A 375 -12.55 -37.99 3.62
C LEU A 375 -12.16 -38.37 5.05
N VAL A 376 -12.35 -37.46 6.00
CA VAL A 376 -12.00 -37.66 7.42
C VAL A 376 -13.21 -37.32 8.28
N PHE A 377 -13.76 -38.32 8.97
CA PHE A 377 -14.92 -38.18 9.84
C PHE A 377 -14.52 -38.28 11.32
N ASP A 378 -14.96 -37.30 12.10
CA ASP A 378 -14.95 -37.29 13.56
C ASP A 378 -16.19 -38.04 14.06
N LEU A 379 -16.03 -39.19 14.70
CA LEU A 379 -17.17 -39.97 15.21
C LEU A 379 -17.79 -39.35 16.47
N ASP A 380 -16.97 -38.66 17.29
CA ASP A 380 -17.40 -38.11 18.58
C ASP A 380 -18.23 -36.82 18.39
N ASP A 381 -17.82 -35.94 17.47
CA ASP A 381 -18.64 -34.82 16.99
C ASP A 381 -19.70 -35.28 15.95
N SER A 382 -19.54 -36.47 15.38
CA SER A 382 -20.31 -36.99 14.25
C SER A 382 -20.31 -36.06 13.03
N ARG A 383 -19.14 -35.65 12.53
CA ARG A 383 -19.02 -34.72 11.38
C ARG A 383 -17.85 -35.04 10.44
N LEU A 384 -18.00 -34.68 9.17
CA LEU A 384 -16.89 -34.53 8.23
C LEU A 384 -16.00 -33.33 8.64
N LEU A 385 -14.67 -33.48 8.52
CA LEU A 385 -13.70 -32.39 8.75
C LEU A 385 -13.30 -31.68 7.45
N GLU A 386 -13.02 -30.37 7.50
CA GLU A 386 -12.49 -29.65 6.33
C GLU A 386 -11.04 -30.08 6.00
N PHE A 387 -10.85 -30.71 4.84
CA PHE A 387 -9.58 -31.28 4.41
C PHE A 387 -8.48 -30.21 4.27
N GLY A 388 -7.39 -30.38 5.01
CA GLY A 388 -6.25 -29.45 5.01
C GLY A 388 -6.41 -28.21 5.92
N VAL A 389 -7.59 -27.99 6.49
CA VAL A 389 -7.88 -26.87 7.42
C VAL A 389 -7.85 -27.34 8.87
N GLU A 390 -8.50 -28.47 9.17
CA GLU A 390 -8.63 -28.98 10.53
C GLU A 390 -7.51 -29.98 10.92
N SER A 391 -7.22 -30.05 12.22
CA SER A 391 -6.21 -30.95 12.80
C SER A 391 -6.85 -32.01 13.68
N LEU A 392 -6.35 -33.25 13.62
CA LEU A 392 -6.82 -34.34 14.47
C LEU A 392 -6.54 -34.08 15.96
N VAL A 393 -7.48 -34.45 16.82
CA VAL A 393 -7.35 -34.38 18.29
C VAL A 393 -6.98 -35.76 18.83
N GLN A 394 -5.93 -35.86 19.66
CA GLN A 394 -5.34 -37.14 20.04
C GLN A 394 -6.32 -38.17 20.63
N HIS A 395 -7.30 -37.75 21.42
CA HIS A 395 -8.22 -38.63 22.14
C HIS A 395 -9.56 -38.90 21.42
N LYS A 396 -9.69 -38.45 20.16
CA LYS A 396 -10.93 -38.62 19.40
C LYS A 396 -10.93 -39.84 18.48
N ASN A 397 -12.11 -40.37 18.24
CA ASN A 397 -12.38 -41.49 17.36
C ASN A 397 -12.59 -40.99 15.93
N TYR A 398 -11.73 -41.42 15.00
CA TYR A 398 -11.77 -40.97 13.60
C TYR A 398 -11.96 -42.13 12.63
N VAL A 399 -12.64 -41.85 11.52
CA VAL A 399 -12.75 -42.75 10.36
C VAL A 399 -12.26 -42.05 9.11
N LEU A 400 -11.37 -42.71 8.39
CA LEU A 400 -10.90 -42.30 7.07
C LEU A 400 -11.71 -43.04 6.01
N VAL A 401 -12.15 -42.35 4.95
CA VAL A 401 -12.71 -43.00 3.75
C VAL A 401 -11.92 -42.52 2.54
N CYS A 402 -11.33 -43.45 1.79
CA CYS A 402 -10.39 -43.17 0.70
C CYS A 402 -10.42 -44.28 -0.35
N ASP A 403 -9.86 -44.02 -1.53
CA ASP A 403 -9.84 -45.01 -2.61
C ASP A 403 -8.95 -46.22 -2.23
N ARG A 404 -9.23 -47.38 -2.84
CA ARG A 404 -8.67 -48.67 -2.38
C ARG A 404 -7.14 -48.76 -2.43
N ASP A 405 -6.50 -47.98 -3.30
CA ASP A 405 -5.04 -47.99 -3.51
C ASP A 405 -4.24 -47.18 -2.47
N TYR A 406 -4.93 -46.45 -1.58
CA TYR A 406 -4.28 -45.56 -0.60
C TYR A 406 -3.55 -46.35 0.49
N SER A 407 -2.26 -46.09 0.65
CA SER A 407 -1.43 -46.63 1.75
C SER A 407 -1.50 -45.74 2.98
N ILE A 408 -1.49 -46.34 4.17
CA ILE A 408 -1.40 -45.63 5.46
C ILE A 408 -0.14 -46.10 6.18
N GLU A 409 0.68 -45.14 6.60
CA GLU A 409 1.89 -45.30 7.40
C GLU A 409 1.74 -44.59 8.74
N GLY A 410 2.50 -45.02 9.75
CA GLY A 410 2.52 -44.37 11.07
C GLY A 410 1.21 -44.48 11.86
N CYS A 411 0.28 -45.35 11.46
CA CYS A 411 -0.86 -45.77 12.24
C CYS A 411 -1.47 -47.06 11.67
N ALA A 412 -1.75 -48.06 12.50
CA ALA A 412 -2.56 -49.22 12.11
C ALA A 412 -4.02 -48.96 12.50
N GLY A 413 -4.94 -49.05 11.53
CA GLY A 413 -6.38 -48.95 11.81
C GLY A 413 -6.87 -50.13 12.65
N ILE A 414 -7.78 -49.87 13.60
CA ILE A 414 -8.38 -50.91 14.46
C ILE A 414 -9.37 -51.77 13.66
N GLU A 415 -10.16 -51.14 12.80
CA GLU A 415 -11.10 -51.80 11.90
C GLU A 415 -10.91 -51.28 10.47
N VAL A 416 -11.00 -52.17 9.49
CA VAL A 416 -10.93 -51.85 8.05
C VAL A 416 -12.13 -52.48 7.37
N TYR A 417 -12.85 -51.70 6.58
CA TYR A 417 -13.98 -52.13 5.77
C TYR A 417 -13.70 -51.78 4.32
N ASP A 418 -13.38 -52.80 3.52
CA ASP A 418 -12.99 -52.69 2.10
C ASP A 418 -13.93 -53.51 1.21
N PRO A 419 -15.17 -53.04 0.97
CA PRO A 419 -16.15 -53.76 0.15
C PRO A 419 -15.79 -53.65 -1.33
N PRO A 420 -15.81 -54.76 -2.10
CA PRO A 420 -15.17 -54.83 -3.41
C PRO A 420 -15.72 -53.85 -4.46
N ASP A 421 -17.02 -53.55 -4.40
CA ASP A 421 -17.77 -52.85 -5.46
C ASP A 421 -17.86 -51.33 -5.27
N SER A 422 -17.30 -50.80 -4.18
CA SER A 422 -17.50 -49.41 -3.73
C SER A 422 -16.53 -48.38 -4.31
N GLY A 423 -15.39 -48.83 -4.84
CA GLY A 423 -14.23 -47.97 -5.15
C GLY A 423 -13.48 -47.39 -3.95
N ARG A 424 -14.04 -47.46 -2.72
CA ARG A 424 -13.49 -46.82 -1.51
C ARG A 424 -13.51 -47.72 -0.29
N LYS A 425 -12.43 -47.67 0.49
CA LYS A 425 -12.33 -48.35 1.79
C LYS A 425 -12.48 -47.36 2.93
N ALA A 426 -13.04 -47.85 4.04
CA ALA A 426 -13.16 -47.12 5.29
C ALA A 426 -12.24 -47.72 6.37
N ILE A 427 -11.57 -46.88 7.16
CA ILE A 427 -10.56 -47.29 8.15
C ILE A 427 -10.78 -46.53 9.46
N ARG A 428 -11.09 -47.25 10.55
CA ARG A 428 -11.25 -46.70 11.91
C ARG A 428 -9.87 -46.54 12.55
N LEU A 429 -9.51 -45.32 12.93
CA LEU A 429 -8.24 -45.02 13.60
C LEU A 429 -8.31 -45.32 15.11
N PRO A 430 -7.18 -45.63 15.76
CA PRO A 430 -7.11 -45.81 17.21
C PRO A 430 -7.25 -44.49 17.97
N SER A 431 -8.05 -44.50 19.04
CA SER A 431 -7.99 -43.49 20.10
C SER A 431 -7.32 -44.09 21.35
N PRO A 432 -6.26 -43.46 21.91
CA PRO A 432 -5.61 -42.26 21.41
C PRO A 432 -4.70 -42.51 20.19
N LEU A 433 -4.57 -41.50 19.33
CA LEU A 433 -3.57 -41.46 18.25
C LEU A 433 -2.16 -41.33 18.85
N THR A 434 -1.35 -42.40 18.81
CA THR A 434 -0.01 -42.42 19.43
C THR A 434 1.15 -42.06 18.50
N GLU A 435 0.93 -42.05 17.18
CA GLU A 435 1.96 -41.91 16.15
C GLU A 435 1.54 -40.91 15.05
N ASN A 436 2.52 -40.46 14.24
CA ASN A 436 2.26 -39.51 13.15
C ASN A 436 1.69 -40.24 11.92
N LEU A 437 0.38 -40.17 11.76
CA LEU A 437 -0.34 -40.64 10.58
C LEU A 437 0.23 -40.01 9.29
N ARG A 438 0.47 -40.82 8.26
CA ARG A 438 0.83 -40.42 6.89
C ARG A 438 0.02 -41.25 5.92
N ILE A 439 -0.53 -40.63 4.87
CA ILE A 439 -1.33 -41.30 3.84
C ILE A 439 -0.75 -40.98 2.46
N SER A 440 -0.58 -42.03 1.64
CA SER A 440 0.14 -41.94 0.38
C SER A 440 -0.43 -42.84 -0.73
N TYR A 441 -0.33 -42.37 -1.98
CA TYR A 441 -0.66 -43.12 -3.20
C TYR A 441 0.63 -43.28 -4.01
N GLU A 442 0.97 -44.51 -4.42
CA GLU A 442 2.23 -44.86 -5.12
C GLU A 442 3.52 -44.26 -4.48
N GLY A 443 3.50 -44.01 -3.16
CA GLY A 443 4.60 -43.39 -2.40
C GLY A 443 4.54 -41.86 -2.26
N PHE A 444 3.72 -41.18 -3.07
CA PHE A 444 3.47 -39.73 -2.93
C PHE A 444 2.58 -39.45 -1.72
N VAL A 445 2.96 -38.45 -0.91
CA VAL A 445 2.20 -38.08 0.30
C VAL A 445 1.04 -37.17 -0.07
N ILE A 446 -0.19 -37.66 0.11
CA ILE A 446 -1.41 -36.90 -0.15
C ILE A 446 -1.87 -36.20 1.14
N TRP A 447 -1.67 -36.83 2.29
CA TRP A 447 -2.00 -36.21 3.58
C TRP A 447 -1.05 -36.64 4.70
N GLN A 448 -0.65 -35.68 5.52
CA GLN A 448 0.10 -35.90 6.75
C GLN A 448 -0.34 -34.83 7.77
N PRO A 449 -1.31 -35.11 8.65
CA PRO A 449 -1.72 -34.15 9.66
C PRO A 449 -0.53 -33.87 10.60
N VAL A 450 -0.24 -32.58 10.82
CA VAL A 450 0.77 -32.17 11.79
C VAL A 450 0.29 -32.58 13.18
N SER A 451 1.12 -33.34 13.90
CA SER A 451 0.87 -33.93 15.23
C SER A 451 -0.17 -33.17 16.07
N PRO A 452 -1.19 -33.86 16.63
CA PRO A 452 -2.18 -33.26 17.53
C PRO A 452 -1.52 -32.36 18.58
N ALA A 453 -2.02 -31.14 18.72
CA ALA A 453 -1.52 -30.21 19.72
C ALA A 453 -1.88 -30.72 21.12
N ILE A 454 -0.90 -30.82 22.01
CA ILE A 454 -1.11 -31.24 23.41
C ILE A 454 -1.96 -30.18 24.12
N GLU A 455 -3.25 -30.46 24.28
CA GLU A 455 -4.16 -29.59 25.01
C GLU A 455 -3.83 -29.52 26.51
N SER A 456 -4.36 -28.49 27.18
CA SER A 456 -4.21 -28.24 28.62
C SER A 456 -2.79 -27.97 29.16
N ARG A 457 -1.81 -27.62 28.31
CA ARG A 457 -0.81 -26.64 28.76
C ARG A 457 -1.51 -25.28 28.89
N GLU A 458 -1.52 -24.72 30.09
CA GLU A 458 -1.89 -23.31 30.31
C GLU A 458 -1.18 -22.44 29.26
N ARG A 459 -1.91 -21.51 28.64
CA ARG A 459 -1.34 -20.67 27.57
C ARG A 459 -0.42 -19.62 28.20
N ILE A 460 0.83 -19.99 28.47
CA ILE A 460 1.85 -19.13 29.09
C ILE A 460 2.23 -18.00 28.11
N ILE A 461 1.51 -16.87 28.19
CA ILE A 461 1.78 -15.65 27.43
C ILE A 461 2.88 -14.86 28.13
N ALA A 462 4.13 -15.29 27.94
CA ALA A 462 5.26 -14.53 28.43
C ALA A 462 5.50 -13.26 27.60
N GLN A 463 5.90 -12.17 28.25
CA GLN A 463 6.33 -10.92 27.59
C GLN A 463 7.82 -10.70 27.78
N LEU A 464 8.51 -10.25 26.73
CA LEU A 464 9.91 -9.84 26.76
C LEU A 464 9.99 -8.30 26.76
N LYS A 465 10.46 -7.73 27.87
CA LYS A 465 10.67 -6.29 28.08
C LYS A 465 12.15 -6.00 28.35
N ILE A 466 12.46 -4.71 28.47
CA ILE A 466 13.69 -4.23 29.10
C ILE A 466 13.43 -4.12 30.61
N LEU A 467 14.43 -4.46 31.43
CA LEU A 467 14.32 -4.34 32.88
C LEU A 467 13.97 -2.90 33.27
N ASN A 468 12.98 -2.74 34.16
CA ASN A 468 12.41 -1.45 34.58
C ASN A 468 11.67 -0.64 33.48
N ASP A 469 11.33 -1.26 32.34
CA ASP A 469 10.62 -0.63 31.20
C ASP A 469 11.31 0.64 30.64
N THR A 470 12.63 0.74 30.78
CA THR A 470 13.41 1.91 30.34
C THR A 470 13.53 1.99 28.81
N ILE A 471 13.45 3.21 28.30
CA ILE A 471 13.72 3.50 26.88
C ILE A 471 15.22 3.29 26.63
N THR A 472 15.56 2.37 25.74
CA THR A 472 16.96 2.01 25.40
C THR A 472 17.24 2.24 23.92
N SER A 473 18.47 2.60 23.55
CA SER A 473 18.82 2.80 22.14
C SER A 473 19.07 1.46 21.44
N VAL A 474 18.67 1.35 20.18
CA VAL A 474 19.11 0.21 19.33
C VAL A 474 20.62 0.33 19.13
N GLY A 475 21.36 -0.72 19.48
CA GLY A 475 22.82 -0.71 19.59
C GLY A 475 23.33 -0.88 21.03
N ASP A 476 22.62 -0.33 22.02
CA ASP A 476 22.99 -0.37 23.43
C ASP A 476 22.92 -1.79 24.01
N ARG A 477 23.38 -1.95 25.25
CA ARG A 477 23.25 -3.18 26.03
C ARG A 477 22.27 -2.94 27.19
N ALA A 478 21.38 -3.89 27.44
CA ALA A 478 20.45 -3.83 28.56
C ALA A 478 20.12 -5.22 29.11
N LYS A 479 19.69 -5.30 30.37
CA LYS A 479 19.08 -6.52 30.92
C LYS A 479 17.68 -6.70 30.34
N LEU A 480 17.39 -7.90 29.84
CA LEU A 480 16.07 -8.26 29.34
C LEU A 480 15.28 -8.95 30.45
N ALA A 481 14.01 -8.57 30.61
CA ALA A 481 13.09 -9.15 31.58
C ALA A 481 12.02 -9.98 30.87
N VAL A 482 11.67 -11.13 31.47
CA VAL A 482 10.57 -12.00 31.07
C VAL A 482 9.51 -11.98 32.17
N GLU A 483 8.33 -11.49 31.81
CA GLU A 483 7.12 -11.48 32.63
C GLU A 483 6.12 -12.53 32.12
N GLY A 484 5.09 -12.86 32.90
CA GLY A 484 4.02 -13.77 32.47
C GLY A 484 4.38 -15.26 32.53
N LEU A 485 5.44 -15.64 33.25
CA LEU A 485 5.75 -17.04 33.58
C LEU A 485 5.07 -17.45 34.90
N PRO A 486 4.54 -18.68 35.03
CA PRO A 486 3.92 -19.16 36.27
C PRO A 486 4.87 -19.11 37.49
N PRO A 487 4.37 -18.86 38.71
CA PRO A 487 5.21 -18.72 39.91
C PRO A 487 5.99 -19.98 40.30
N GLN A 488 5.55 -21.16 39.85
CA GLN A 488 6.17 -22.48 40.03
C GLN A 488 7.35 -22.74 39.09
N VAL A 489 7.63 -21.84 38.14
CA VAL A 489 8.75 -21.98 37.21
C VAL A 489 10.10 -21.92 37.94
N THR A 490 11.03 -22.79 37.53
CA THR A 490 12.46 -22.73 37.88
C THR A 490 13.33 -22.65 36.62
N ASP A 491 14.57 -22.20 36.79
CA ASP A 491 15.64 -22.23 35.78
C ASP A 491 15.28 -21.63 34.40
N VAL A 492 15.08 -20.31 34.37
CA VAL A 492 14.75 -19.58 33.14
C VAL A 492 16.02 -19.25 32.32
N THR A 493 15.96 -19.49 31.02
CA THR A 493 17.05 -19.23 30.07
C THR A 493 16.49 -18.64 28.77
N LEU A 494 17.08 -17.53 28.31
CA LEU A 494 16.73 -16.89 27.04
C LEU A 494 17.67 -17.39 25.93
N LEU A 495 17.09 -17.87 24.84
CA LEU A 495 17.78 -18.30 23.62
C LEU A 495 17.58 -17.23 22.54
N ILE A 496 18.63 -16.50 22.21
CA ILE A 496 18.59 -15.33 21.30
C ILE A 496 19.42 -15.67 20.05
N GLY A 497 18.75 -16.20 19.02
CA GLY A 497 19.40 -16.75 17.83
C GLY A 497 20.30 -17.94 18.17
N LYS A 498 21.62 -17.72 18.22
CA LYS A 498 22.64 -18.71 18.62
C LYS A 498 23.23 -18.47 20.02
N ARG A 499 22.79 -17.44 20.76
CA ARG A 499 23.27 -17.14 22.12
C ARG A 499 22.29 -17.64 23.18
N THR A 500 22.83 -17.93 24.36
CA THR A 500 22.11 -18.46 25.51
C THR A 500 22.45 -17.58 26.71
N GLU A 501 21.45 -16.94 27.31
CA GLU A 501 21.60 -16.05 28.45
C GLU A 501 20.74 -16.60 29.61
N VAL A 502 21.36 -16.87 30.76
CA VAL A 502 20.65 -17.31 31.97
C VAL A 502 19.88 -16.11 32.56
N ALA A 503 18.74 -16.38 33.20
CA ALA A 503 17.97 -15.36 33.91
C ALA A 503 17.83 -15.69 35.41
N GLU A 504 17.93 -14.65 36.23
CA GLU A 504 17.72 -14.67 37.67
C GLU A 504 16.30 -14.21 38.02
N ARG A 505 15.76 -14.71 39.14
CA ARG A 505 14.40 -14.37 39.60
C ARG A 505 14.41 -13.06 40.41
N SER A 506 14.04 -11.98 39.74
CA SER A 506 13.69 -10.69 40.35
C SER A 506 12.23 -10.68 40.85
N ILE A 507 11.82 -9.64 41.58
CA ILE A 507 10.44 -9.51 42.07
C ILE A 507 9.48 -9.45 40.87
N GLY A 508 8.58 -10.44 40.76
CA GLY A 508 7.57 -10.53 39.70
C GLY A 508 8.06 -10.91 38.29
N CYS A 509 9.36 -10.95 38.02
CA CYS A 509 9.90 -11.19 36.68
C CYS A 509 11.28 -11.88 36.68
N TRP A 510 11.63 -12.58 35.60
CA TRP A 510 12.95 -13.20 35.41
C TRP A 510 13.82 -12.32 34.51
N SER A 511 15.00 -11.89 34.96
CA SER A 511 15.86 -10.95 34.22
C SER A 511 17.24 -11.52 33.91
N THR A 512 17.81 -11.20 32.74
CA THR A 512 19.10 -11.77 32.31
C THR A 512 20.24 -11.38 33.27
N CYS A 513 21.08 -12.34 33.64
CA CYS A 513 22.24 -12.11 34.52
C CYS A 513 23.15 -11.02 33.95
N ARG A 514 23.33 -11.03 32.61
CA ARG A 514 24.17 -10.13 31.81
C ARG A 514 23.34 -9.24 30.91
N GLU A 515 23.96 -8.17 30.42
CA GLU A 515 23.34 -7.24 29.46
C GLU A 515 23.47 -7.71 28.01
N VAL A 516 22.33 -7.81 27.34
CA VAL A 516 22.18 -8.24 25.96
C VAL A 516 22.24 -7.00 25.05
N MET A 517 23.01 -7.09 23.97
CA MET A 517 23.07 -6.05 22.94
C MET A 517 21.75 -6.00 22.14
N ILE A 518 21.10 -4.84 22.14
CA ILE A 518 19.83 -4.58 21.43
C ILE A 518 20.12 -4.30 19.94
N SER A 519 20.62 -5.32 19.25
CA SER A 519 20.94 -5.26 17.82
C SER A 519 19.70 -5.04 16.93
N PRO A 520 19.81 -4.38 15.75
CA PRO A 520 18.70 -4.18 14.81
C PRO A 520 17.87 -5.42 14.50
N GLU A 521 18.48 -6.61 14.35
CA GLU A 521 17.74 -7.85 14.04
C GLU A 521 16.88 -8.32 15.22
N LEU A 522 17.30 -8.04 16.47
CA LEU A 522 16.52 -8.33 17.67
C LEU A 522 15.32 -7.37 17.78
N ALA A 523 15.57 -6.09 17.49
CA ALA A 523 14.59 -5.01 17.51
C ALA A 523 13.61 -5.02 16.31
N MET A 524 13.96 -5.66 15.18
CA MET A 524 13.06 -5.86 14.03
C MET A 524 12.24 -7.16 14.08
N GLY A 525 12.62 -8.11 14.94
CA GLY A 525 11.96 -9.41 15.04
C GLY A 525 12.75 -10.59 14.45
N LEU A 526 13.71 -10.31 13.56
CA LEU A 526 14.46 -11.26 12.73
C LEU A 526 15.35 -12.23 13.51
N LYS A 527 15.90 -11.83 14.66
CA LYS A 527 16.47 -12.77 15.64
C LYS A 527 15.32 -13.42 16.40
N VAL A 528 15.13 -14.72 16.21
CA VAL A 528 14.20 -15.52 17.00
C VAL A 528 14.66 -15.51 18.47
N VAL A 529 13.75 -15.13 19.37
CA VAL A 529 13.93 -15.26 20.82
C VAL A 529 13.03 -16.39 21.30
N ARG A 530 13.58 -17.31 22.10
CA ARG A 530 12.80 -18.33 22.82
C ARG A 530 13.15 -18.27 24.30
N THR A 531 12.16 -18.39 25.17
CA THR A 531 12.39 -18.59 26.61
C THR A 531 12.23 -20.08 26.90
N ARG A 532 13.29 -20.71 27.40
CA ARG A 532 13.28 -22.07 27.96
C ARG A 532 13.21 -21.99 29.47
N PHE A 533 12.44 -22.87 30.10
CA PHE A 533 12.29 -22.93 31.55
C PHE A 533 11.79 -24.30 32.00
N LEU A 534 11.93 -24.63 33.29
CA LEU A 534 11.34 -25.82 33.89
C LEU A 534 10.01 -25.47 34.56
N LEU A 535 8.96 -26.24 34.27
CA LEU A 535 7.69 -26.21 34.99
C LEU A 535 7.39 -27.64 35.46
N ASN A 536 7.25 -27.82 36.78
CA ASN A 536 7.07 -29.16 37.40
C ASN A 536 8.14 -30.16 36.92
N LYS A 537 9.41 -29.71 36.87
CA LYS A 537 10.60 -30.40 36.32
C LYS A 537 10.59 -30.69 34.80
N ASN A 538 9.49 -30.42 34.09
CA ASN A 538 9.42 -30.60 32.64
C ASN A 538 9.97 -29.37 31.89
N PRO A 539 10.85 -29.54 30.90
CA PRO A 539 11.35 -28.43 30.09
C PRO A 539 10.28 -27.93 29.12
N ILE A 540 9.93 -26.66 29.23
CA ILE A 540 9.06 -25.94 28.31
C ILE A 540 9.91 -24.92 27.53
N THR A 541 9.55 -24.65 26.28
CA THR A 541 10.17 -23.58 25.48
C THR A 541 9.09 -22.84 24.69
N ILE A 542 9.01 -21.53 24.85
CA ILE A 542 8.00 -20.65 24.22
C ILE A 542 8.69 -19.49 23.49
N MET A 543 7.97 -18.77 22.62
CA MET A 543 8.41 -17.47 22.10
C MET A 543 7.69 -16.35 22.87
N PRO A 544 8.39 -15.51 23.65
CA PRO A 544 7.74 -14.42 24.38
C PRO A 544 7.31 -13.29 23.44
N ARG A 545 6.15 -12.67 23.71
CA ARG A 545 5.70 -11.47 23.00
C ARG A 545 6.65 -10.31 23.29
N ARG A 546 7.23 -9.71 22.25
CA ARG A 546 8.20 -8.61 22.40
C ARG A 546 7.49 -7.29 22.66
N ALA A 547 7.88 -6.62 23.75
CA ALA A 547 7.39 -5.33 24.20
C ALA A 547 8.60 -4.46 24.63
N LEU A 548 9.54 -4.25 23.70
CA LEU A 548 10.76 -3.47 23.94
C LEU A 548 10.52 -2.00 23.60
N ARG A 549 10.74 -1.09 24.57
CA ARG A 549 10.64 0.36 24.36
C ARG A 549 11.98 0.89 23.86
N LEU A 550 12.04 1.15 22.55
CA LEU A 550 13.30 1.40 21.84
C LEU A 550 13.31 2.75 21.15
N ARG A 551 14.48 3.41 21.16
CA ARG A 551 14.78 4.58 20.32
C ARG A 551 15.91 4.25 19.35
N GLY A 552 15.91 4.82 18.15
CA GLY A 552 17.03 4.71 17.22
C GLY A 552 16.60 4.53 15.77
N ILE A 553 17.56 4.49 14.86
CA ILE A 553 17.34 4.37 13.42
C ILE A 553 18.37 3.45 12.75
N ALA A 554 17.96 2.77 11.68
CA ALA A 554 18.84 1.92 10.88
C ALA A 554 18.43 1.93 9.40
N THR A 555 19.38 1.86 8.48
CA THR A 555 19.08 1.62 7.06
C THR A 555 18.88 0.14 6.78
N ILE A 556 17.93 -0.18 5.91
CA ILE A 556 17.66 -1.50 5.36
C ILE A 556 17.98 -1.45 3.87
N VAL A 557 18.89 -2.31 3.40
CA VAL A 557 19.28 -2.42 1.99
C VAL A 557 19.12 -3.87 1.52
N GLY A 558 18.52 -4.07 0.35
CA GLY A 558 18.02 -5.37 -0.12
C GLY A 558 16.59 -5.62 0.34
N ASP A 559 15.86 -6.48 -0.38
CA ASP A 559 14.50 -6.84 0.04
C ASP A 559 14.55 -7.69 1.32
N VAL A 560 13.63 -7.41 2.24
CA VAL A 560 13.42 -8.19 3.47
C VAL A 560 12.73 -9.53 3.17
N ARG A 561 12.14 -9.68 1.97
CA ARG A 561 11.35 -10.84 1.52
C ARG A 561 12.05 -11.75 0.51
N SER A 562 13.18 -11.34 -0.08
CA SER A 562 13.96 -12.24 -0.94
C SER A 562 14.57 -13.37 -0.10
N SER A 563 14.34 -14.61 -0.50
CA SER A 563 14.97 -15.79 0.11
C SER A 563 16.46 -15.91 -0.22
N GLU A 564 16.89 -15.31 -1.34
CA GLU A 564 18.25 -15.40 -1.89
C GLU A 564 19.27 -14.58 -1.10
N ALA A 565 18.86 -13.44 -0.53
CA ALA A 565 19.76 -12.52 0.15
C ALA A 565 19.12 -11.89 1.39
N LYS A 566 19.73 -12.11 2.56
CA LYS A 566 19.29 -11.48 3.82
C LYS A 566 19.45 -9.96 3.73
N PRO A 567 18.44 -9.17 4.16
CA PRO A 567 18.51 -7.72 4.12
C PRO A 567 19.67 -7.21 4.98
N LYS A 568 20.50 -6.32 4.43
CA LYS A 568 21.59 -5.69 5.17
C LYS A 568 21.01 -4.57 6.03
N LEU A 569 21.02 -4.79 7.34
CA LEU A 569 20.75 -3.75 8.33
C LEU A 569 22.06 -3.02 8.68
N THR A 570 22.02 -1.69 8.67
CA THR A 570 23.12 -0.85 9.18
C THR A 570 22.53 0.13 10.18
N LEU A 571 22.89 -0.02 11.45
CA LEU A 571 22.55 0.96 12.49
C LEU A 571 23.23 2.30 12.15
N LEU A 572 22.53 3.42 12.39
CA LEU A 572 23.13 4.76 12.32
C LEU A 572 23.34 5.29 13.75
N SER A 573 24.54 5.81 14.02
CA SER A 573 24.87 6.53 15.26
C SER A 573 24.35 7.97 15.17
N SER A 574 24.34 8.71 16.29
CA SER A 574 23.91 10.12 16.25
C SER A 574 24.85 10.94 15.36
N GLY A 575 24.28 11.79 14.50
CA GLY A 575 25.02 12.61 13.53
C GLY A 575 25.39 11.92 12.21
N ASP A 576 25.30 10.58 12.09
CA ASP A 576 25.54 9.88 10.83
C ASP A 576 24.57 10.38 9.73
N PRO A 577 25.03 10.63 8.49
CA PRO A 577 24.15 11.05 7.42
C PRO A 577 23.22 9.92 6.96
N ILE A 578 21.92 10.22 6.88
CA ILE A 578 20.94 9.35 6.22
C ILE A 578 21.12 9.52 4.71
N LEU A 579 22.01 8.71 4.14
CA LEU A 579 22.30 8.71 2.71
C LEU A 579 21.12 8.14 1.91
N LYS A 580 20.51 8.99 1.08
CA LYS A 580 19.54 8.58 0.07
C LYS A 580 20.26 7.73 -0.97
N THR A 581 19.98 6.43 -0.95
CA THR A 581 20.65 5.41 -1.75
C THR A 581 19.67 4.74 -2.71
N ALA A 582 20.19 3.88 -3.59
CA ALA A 582 19.46 3.31 -4.73
C ALA A 582 18.13 2.60 -4.37
N GLU A 583 17.31 2.38 -5.40
CA GLU A 583 15.92 1.93 -5.27
C GLU A 583 15.72 0.72 -4.33
N GLY A 584 14.64 0.79 -3.54
CA GLY A 584 14.24 -0.25 -2.59
C GLY A 584 14.71 -0.01 -1.14
N ALA A 585 15.74 0.82 -0.91
CA ALA A 585 16.26 1.06 0.44
C ALA A 585 15.25 1.77 1.38
N GLN A 586 15.20 1.34 2.65
CA GLN A 586 14.24 1.82 3.66
C GLN A 586 14.97 2.30 4.92
N LEU A 587 14.43 3.32 5.57
CA LEU A 587 14.80 3.70 6.93
C LEU A 587 13.88 2.99 7.93
N ARG A 588 14.48 2.23 8.84
CA ARG A 588 13.84 1.71 10.04
C ARG A 588 13.94 2.77 11.12
N VAL A 589 12.82 3.07 11.77
CA VAL A 589 12.75 3.98 12.92
C VAL A 589 12.13 3.24 14.10
N TRP A 590 12.76 3.35 15.26
CA TRP A 590 12.20 2.97 16.55
C TRP A 590 12.02 4.23 17.40
N ILE A 591 10.81 4.38 17.93
CA ILE A 591 10.45 5.32 19.00
C ILE A 591 9.62 4.53 20.02
N PRO A 592 9.63 4.89 21.32
CA PRO A 592 8.96 4.11 22.35
C PRO A 592 7.43 4.19 22.28
N ASP A 593 6.89 5.32 21.82
CA ASP A 593 5.47 5.67 21.89
C ASP A 593 4.91 5.92 20.46
N VAL A 594 4.84 4.87 19.61
CA VAL A 594 4.33 4.98 18.22
C VAL A 594 2.82 5.19 18.18
N ALA A 595 2.35 6.28 17.57
CA ALA A 595 0.94 6.51 17.27
C ALA A 595 0.61 6.24 15.79
N PRO A 596 -0.63 5.89 15.43
CA PRO A 596 -1.07 5.80 14.03
C PRO A 596 -0.90 7.12 13.26
N THR A 597 -0.92 8.25 13.99
CA THR A 597 -0.75 9.61 13.49
C THR A 597 0.72 10.06 13.36
N THR A 598 1.70 9.24 13.73
CA THR A 598 3.11 9.64 13.70
C THR A 598 3.61 9.94 12.28
N ARG A 599 4.16 11.13 12.08
CA ARG A 599 4.68 11.69 10.83
C ARG A 599 6.21 11.84 10.88
N ALA A 600 6.88 11.66 9.76
CA ALA A 600 8.31 11.93 9.58
C ALA A 600 8.55 13.18 8.72
N PHE A 601 9.58 13.92 9.09
CA PHE A 601 10.01 15.16 8.44
C PHE A 601 11.52 15.18 8.23
N GLU A 602 11.95 15.86 7.17
CA GLU A 602 13.32 16.31 6.96
C GLU A 602 13.36 17.82 7.24
N GLY A 603 13.83 18.21 8.42
CA GLY A 603 13.67 19.58 8.94
C GLY A 603 12.20 19.99 9.02
N HIS A 604 11.75 20.81 8.07
CA HIS A 604 10.35 21.25 7.94
C HIS A 604 9.59 20.60 6.77
N TYR A 605 10.23 19.76 5.94
CA TYR A 605 9.56 19.06 4.85
C TYR A 605 8.94 17.74 5.34
N PHE A 606 7.65 17.53 5.08
CA PHE A 606 6.96 16.28 5.41
C PHE A 606 7.31 15.16 4.42
N VAL A 607 7.85 14.05 4.95
CA VAL A 607 8.30 12.88 4.18
C VAL A 607 7.21 11.80 4.10
N GLY A 608 6.42 11.62 5.17
CA GLY A 608 5.33 10.64 5.18
C GLY A 608 4.86 10.20 6.57
N GLN A 609 3.89 9.29 6.62
CA GLN A 609 3.46 8.60 7.85
C GLN A 609 4.44 7.46 8.19
N VAL A 610 4.77 7.29 9.47
CA VAL A 610 5.73 6.28 9.97
C VAL A 610 5.07 4.92 10.14
N ARG A 611 4.56 4.34 9.04
CA ARG A 611 3.80 3.08 9.06
C ARG A 611 4.69 1.93 9.55
N HIS A 612 4.29 1.31 10.67
CA HIS A 612 5.02 0.25 11.39
C HIS A 612 6.50 0.55 11.73
N GLY A 613 6.92 1.82 11.78
CA GLY A 613 8.33 2.18 11.98
C GLY A 613 9.21 2.02 10.72
N ARG A 614 8.64 2.20 9.52
CA ARG A 614 9.40 2.23 8.25
C ARG A 614 9.07 3.47 7.42
N ILE A 615 10.07 3.99 6.71
CA ILE A 615 9.99 5.09 5.73
C ILE A 615 10.85 4.67 4.52
N ARG A 616 10.50 5.00 3.28
CA ARG A 616 11.35 4.67 2.11
C ARG A 616 12.39 5.77 1.94
N LEU A 617 13.68 5.44 1.74
CA LEU A 617 14.72 6.47 1.64
C LEU A 617 14.52 7.39 0.43
N LYS A 618 13.86 6.90 -0.64
CA LYS A 618 13.51 7.71 -1.81
C LYS A 618 12.48 8.82 -1.55
N ASP A 619 11.71 8.74 -0.46
CA ASP A 619 10.67 9.74 -0.12
C ASP A 619 11.30 11.00 0.52
N PHE A 620 12.55 10.92 0.98
CA PHE A 620 13.30 12.07 1.47
C PHE A 620 13.82 12.95 0.31
N PRO A 621 13.81 14.28 0.43
CA PRO A 621 14.44 15.16 -0.55
C PRO A 621 15.97 15.10 -0.48
N GLY A 622 16.56 14.90 0.71
CA GLY A 622 18.00 14.77 0.92
C GLY A 622 18.76 16.10 0.87
N LEU A 623 18.13 17.19 1.31
CA LEU A 623 18.64 18.56 1.28
C LEU A 623 19.29 18.99 2.61
N GLY A 624 19.70 18.04 3.45
CA GLY A 624 20.49 18.25 4.66
C GLY A 624 19.69 18.45 5.95
N GLY A 625 18.36 18.33 5.91
CA GLY A 625 17.56 18.53 7.12
C GLY A 625 17.67 17.35 8.08
N THR A 626 17.60 17.61 9.38
CA THR A 626 17.58 16.57 10.42
C THR A 626 16.27 15.78 10.39
N LEU A 627 16.35 14.48 10.68
CA LEU A 627 15.17 13.64 10.81
C LEU A 627 14.37 14.02 12.07
N ALA A 628 13.15 14.50 11.88
CA ALA A 628 12.20 14.75 12.97
C ALA A 628 10.98 13.84 12.84
N ILE A 629 10.61 13.17 13.94
CA ILE A 629 9.47 12.28 14.04
C ILE A 629 8.45 12.92 15.00
N ARG A 630 7.24 13.24 14.53
CA ARG A 630 6.23 13.96 15.31
C ARG A 630 4.95 13.14 15.45
N GLY A 631 4.45 13.01 16.68
CA GLY A 631 3.14 12.47 17.04
C GLY A 631 2.69 13.14 18.35
N PHE A 632 2.19 12.39 19.33
CA PHE A 632 1.92 12.93 20.68
C PHE A 632 3.18 13.49 21.38
N LYS A 633 4.37 13.04 20.96
CA LYS A 633 5.68 13.61 21.31
C LYS A 633 6.45 13.88 20.01
N SER A 634 7.45 14.75 20.08
CA SER A 634 8.38 14.99 18.96
C SER A 634 9.76 14.44 19.32
N ASP A 635 10.20 13.43 18.59
CA ASP A 635 11.56 12.86 18.65
C ASP A 635 12.38 13.44 17.49
N ILE A 636 13.41 14.23 17.80
CA ILE A 636 14.39 14.70 16.82
C ILE A 636 15.62 13.79 16.87
N PHE A 637 16.17 13.47 15.71
CA PHE A 637 17.43 12.75 15.53
C PHE A 637 18.43 13.68 14.85
N GLU A 638 19.69 13.68 15.30
CA GLU A 638 20.74 14.59 14.79
C GLU A 638 21.22 14.22 13.37
N ASN A 639 20.74 13.09 12.87
CA ASN A 639 21.04 12.55 11.55
C ASN A 639 20.41 13.41 10.44
N ALA A 640 21.26 14.07 9.64
CA ALA A 640 20.85 14.83 8.47
C ALA A 640 20.59 13.90 7.27
N CYS A 641 19.51 14.12 6.52
CA CYS A 641 19.21 13.36 5.30
C CYS A 641 19.88 14.00 4.08
N VAL A 642 20.57 13.21 3.25
CA VAL A 642 21.52 13.71 2.25
C VAL A 642 21.43 12.92 0.93
N GLU A 643 21.35 13.63 -0.20
CA GLU A 643 21.30 13.11 -1.56
C GLU A 643 22.61 13.36 -2.33
N SER A 644 23.60 12.46 -2.18
CA SER A 644 24.86 12.50 -2.95
C SER A 644 24.81 11.68 -4.25
N GLY A 645 23.71 10.96 -4.51
CA GLY A 645 23.52 10.09 -5.67
C GLY A 645 24.62 9.03 -5.81
N GLY A 646 25.19 8.95 -7.01
CA GLY A 646 26.22 7.96 -7.35
C GLY A 646 27.56 8.14 -6.65
N ILE A 647 27.96 9.36 -6.25
CA ILE A 647 29.26 9.62 -5.61
C ILE A 647 29.14 9.42 -4.09
N ARG A 648 30.13 8.74 -3.51
CA ARG A 648 30.27 8.53 -2.06
C ARG A 648 31.32 9.44 -1.44
N ASP A 649 32.48 9.54 -2.07
CA ASP A 649 33.67 10.18 -1.50
C ASP A 649 34.66 10.58 -2.62
N VAL A 650 35.50 11.60 -2.38
CA VAL A 650 36.51 12.09 -3.34
C VAL A 650 37.82 12.37 -2.61
N ILE A 651 38.79 11.47 -2.79
CA ILE A 651 40.11 11.52 -2.16
C ILE A 651 41.09 12.25 -3.10
N SER A 652 41.40 13.50 -2.78
CA SER A 652 42.49 14.25 -3.44
C SER A 652 43.85 13.80 -2.89
N ILE A 653 44.83 13.59 -3.78
CA ILE A 653 46.14 12.97 -3.45
C ILE A 653 47.30 13.98 -3.64
N GLY A 654 47.04 15.24 -3.29
CA GLY A 654 48.03 16.33 -3.35
C GLY A 654 48.35 16.82 -4.77
N LEU A 655 49.38 17.66 -4.85
CA LEU A 655 49.78 18.39 -6.06
C LEU A 655 49.98 17.46 -7.27
N ASP A 656 49.41 17.87 -8.40
CA ASP A 656 49.44 17.24 -9.73
C ASP A 656 48.92 15.78 -9.80
N GLN A 657 48.29 15.24 -8.74
CA GLN A 657 47.68 13.90 -8.79
C GLN A 657 46.15 13.96 -9.01
N PRO A 658 45.60 13.11 -9.90
CA PRO A 658 44.16 13.07 -10.14
C PRO A 658 43.43 12.51 -8.92
N ALA A 659 42.33 13.15 -8.53
CA ALA A 659 41.52 12.76 -7.38
C ALA A 659 40.86 11.39 -7.63
N HIS A 660 40.86 10.52 -6.62
CA HIS A 660 40.19 9.23 -6.66
C HIS A 660 38.72 9.40 -6.26
N VAL A 661 37.80 8.94 -7.11
CA VAL A 661 36.35 9.07 -6.91
C VAL A 661 35.76 7.72 -6.53
N CYS A 662 35.19 7.65 -5.32
CA CYS A 662 34.49 6.49 -4.82
C CYS A 662 32.98 6.60 -5.08
N PHE A 663 32.36 5.52 -5.53
CA PHE A 663 30.92 5.46 -5.81
C PHE A 663 30.12 4.66 -4.78
N ASN A 664 28.82 4.95 -4.72
CA ASN A 664 27.83 4.26 -3.87
C ASN A 664 27.34 2.92 -4.47
N VAL A 665 27.49 2.72 -5.79
CA VAL A 665 26.94 1.56 -6.52
C VAL A 665 28.07 0.80 -7.22
N LYS A 666 28.00 -0.55 -7.25
CA LYS A 666 28.97 -1.40 -7.96
C LYS A 666 28.85 -1.40 -9.50
N ARG A 667 27.85 -0.72 -10.07
CA ARG A 667 27.74 -0.54 -11.52
C ARG A 667 28.76 0.50 -11.97
N GLN A 668 29.60 0.13 -12.92
CA GLN A 668 30.58 1.04 -13.53
C GLN A 668 29.84 2.13 -14.30
N PRO A 669 30.23 3.41 -14.17
CA PRO A 669 29.80 4.44 -15.11
C PRO A 669 30.38 4.13 -16.50
N ASP A 670 29.61 4.28 -17.58
CA ASP A 670 30.19 4.30 -18.94
C ASP A 670 30.87 5.66 -19.21
N ALA A 671 32.16 5.62 -19.55
CA ALA A 671 33.01 6.78 -19.78
C ALA A 671 32.62 7.64 -21.01
N HIS A 672 31.83 7.12 -21.95
CA HIS A 672 31.42 7.87 -23.14
C HIS A 672 30.23 8.80 -22.86
N ASN A 673 29.27 8.33 -22.07
CA ASN A 673 28.05 9.06 -21.73
C ASN A 673 28.12 9.81 -20.39
N HIS A 674 29.03 9.42 -19.48
CA HIS A 674 29.27 10.16 -18.25
C HIS A 674 30.23 11.34 -18.44
N ARG A 675 29.98 12.44 -17.74
CA ARG A 675 30.94 13.55 -17.60
C ARG A 675 30.96 14.11 -16.18
N PHE A 676 32.13 14.59 -15.77
CA PHE A 676 32.31 15.30 -14.50
C PHE A 676 32.12 16.81 -14.67
N VAL A 677 31.56 17.44 -13.63
CA VAL A 677 31.39 18.90 -13.52
C VAL A 677 32.06 19.34 -12.22
N ALA A 678 33.00 20.28 -12.29
CA ALA A 678 33.59 20.90 -11.11
C ALA A 678 32.88 22.23 -10.81
N TRP A 679 32.70 22.55 -9.53
CA TRP A 679 32.31 23.90 -9.12
C TRP A 679 33.55 24.67 -8.68
N VAL A 680 33.97 25.66 -9.46
CA VAL A 680 35.27 26.33 -9.31
C VAL A 680 35.05 27.78 -8.86
N PRO A 681 35.82 28.28 -7.85
CA PRO A 681 35.82 29.69 -7.47
C PRO A 681 36.88 30.48 -8.27
N HIS A 682 36.53 31.69 -8.68
CA HIS A 682 37.43 32.63 -9.37
C HIS A 682 37.93 33.73 -8.42
N ASN A 683 39.05 34.37 -8.78
CA ASN A 683 39.74 35.36 -7.94
C ASN A 683 38.93 36.65 -7.66
N ASP A 684 37.85 36.91 -8.41
CA ASP A 684 36.92 38.04 -8.19
C ASP A 684 35.73 37.68 -7.27
N GLY A 685 35.71 36.45 -6.74
CA GLY A 685 34.66 35.91 -5.90
C GLY A 685 33.47 35.32 -6.66
N ARG A 686 33.46 35.32 -8.00
CA ARG A 686 32.49 34.52 -8.76
C ARG A 686 32.82 33.03 -8.64
N SER A 687 31.86 32.18 -9.01
CA SER A 687 32.05 30.73 -9.09
C SER A 687 31.12 30.14 -10.13
N GLU A 688 31.62 29.22 -10.97
CA GLU A 688 30.89 28.66 -12.11
C GLU A 688 30.98 27.12 -12.14
N LEU A 689 30.02 26.49 -12.82
CA LEU A 689 29.98 25.04 -13.03
C LEU A 689 30.71 24.69 -14.33
N GLU A 690 31.95 24.23 -14.20
CA GLU A 690 32.82 23.90 -15.33
C GLU A 690 32.68 22.41 -15.70
N LEU A 691 32.26 22.13 -16.94
CA LEU A 691 32.22 20.77 -17.48
C LEU A 691 33.64 20.32 -17.82
N LEU A 692 34.16 19.33 -17.09
CA LEU A 692 35.52 18.83 -17.30
C LEU A 692 35.67 18.15 -18.68
N PRO A 693 36.82 18.29 -19.36
CA PRO A 693 37.05 17.69 -20.67
C PRO A 693 37.01 16.16 -20.59
N SER A 694 36.62 15.48 -21.67
CA SER A 694 36.49 14.02 -21.69
C SER A 694 37.77 13.26 -21.30
N GLY A 695 38.95 13.85 -21.54
CA GLY A 695 40.25 13.31 -21.13
C GLY A 695 40.63 13.54 -19.65
N ALA A 696 39.81 14.26 -18.87
CA ALA A 696 40.02 14.41 -17.43
C ALA A 696 39.80 13.11 -16.66
N LEU A 697 39.01 12.18 -17.21
CA LEU A 697 38.78 10.86 -16.65
C LEU A 697 39.93 9.92 -17.03
N GLN A 698 40.66 9.46 -16.03
CA GLN A 698 41.59 8.33 -16.13
C GLN A 698 40.92 7.07 -15.57
N THR A 699 40.51 6.15 -16.43
CA THR A 699 40.06 4.80 -16.03
C THR A 699 41.25 3.87 -15.86
N SER A 700 41.25 3.08 -14.78
CA SER A 700 42.22 2.00 -14.58
C SER A 700 41.68 0.67 -15.12
N GLN A 701 42.57 -0.24 -15.54
CA GLN A 701 42.18 -1.61 -15.93
C GLN A 701 41.55 -2.41 -14.77
N LYS A 702 41.75 -1.99 -13.51
CA LYS A 702 40.96 -2.45 -12.36
C LYS A 702 39.70 -1.60 -12.25
N SER A 703 38.56 -2.24 -12.51
CA SER A 703 37.30 -1.62 -12.93
C SER A 703 36.49 -0.91 -11.83
N CYS A 704 37.09 -0.57 -10.70
CA CYS A 704 36.45 0.19 -9.61
C CYS A 704 37.19 1.49 -9.25
N ASP A 705 38.41 1.71 -9.77
CA ASP A 705 39.24 2.86 -9.44
C ASP A 705 39.13 3.93 -10.53
N TRP A 706 38.31 4.96 -10.27
CA TRP A 706 38.12 6.10 -11.16
C TRP A 706 38.94 7.28 -10.66
N ARG A 707 39.77 7.85 -11.55
CA ARG A 707 40.63 8.99 -11.26
C ARG A 707 40.22 10.17 -12.13
N VAL A 708 40.13 11.36 -11.55
CA VAL A 708 39.68 12.58 -12.24
C VAL A 708 40.72 13.69 -12.06
N ILE A 709 41.23 14.20 -13.17
CA ILE A 709 42.01 15.45 -13.21
C ILE A 709 40.99 16.60 -13.03
N ALA A 710 41.04 17.29 -11.89
CA ALA A 710 40.12 18.38 -11.57
C ALA A 710 40.86 19.51 -10.84
N PRO A 711 40.38 20.77 -10.91
CA PRO A 711 41.03 21.91 -10.24
C PRO A 711 41.12 21.73 -8.73
N GLU A 712 42.29 21.96 -8.13
CA GLU A 712 42.50 21.76 -6.69
C GLU A 712 41.59 22.61 -5.80
N ASN A 713 41.25 23.82 -6.27
CA ASN A 713 40.42 24.81 -5.59
C ASN A 713 38.91 24.52 -5.68
N MET A 714 38.48 23.41 -6.29
CA MET A 714 37.06 23.10 -6.44
C MET A 714 36.31 22.99 -5.10
N LEU A 715 35.06 23.45 -5.13
CA LEU A 715 34.09 23.48 -4.03
C LEU A 715 33.20 22.23 -4.01
N ALA A 716 32.96 21.66 -5.18
CA ALA A 716 32.20 20.44 -5.39
C ALA A 716 32.63 19.75 -6.70
N LEU A 717 32.38 18.44 -6.79
CA LEU A 717 32.56 17.62 -7.97
C LEU A 717 31.29 16.77 -8.19
N ALA A 718 30.68 16.88 -9.36
CA ALA A 718 29.47 16.15 -9.73
C ALA A 718 29.69 15.22 -10.92
N LEU A 719 28.95 14.12 -10.94
CA LEU A 719 28.85 13.18 -12.05
C LEU A 719 27.52 13.43 -12.78
N THR A 720 27.58 13.42 -14.11
CA THR A 720 26.40 13.52 -14.99
C THR A 720 26.34 12.37 -15.97
N TRP A 721 25.13 12.01 -16.41
CA TRP A 721 24.84 11.17 -17.57
C TRP A 721 24.18 12.02 -18.65
N GLN A 722 24.86 12.23 -19.79
CA GLN A 722 24.35 13.06 -20.89
C GLN A 722 23.79 14.43 -20.41
N GLY A 723 24.50 15.08 -19.47
CA GLY A 723 24.11 16.35 -18.86
C GLY A 723 23.10 16.27 -17.70
N ALA A 724 22.43 15.14 -17.48
CA ALA A 724 21.56 14.94 -16.31
C ALA A 724 22.41 14.61 -15.07
N TRP A 725 22.10 15.22 -13.92
CA TRP A 725 22.77 14.94 -12.64
C TRP A 725 22.65 13.47 -12.26
N SER A 726 23.74 12.87 -11.78
CA SER A 726 23.80 11.47 -11.35
C SER A 726 24.42 11.28 -9.95
N GLY A 727 25.04 12.32 -9.41
CA GLY A 727 25.61 12.35 -8.06
C GLY A 727 26.53 13.54 -7.87
N ALA A 728 26.78 13.93 -6.63
CA ALA A 728 27.68 15.03 -6.29
C ALA A 728 28.39 14.81 -4.95
N PHE A 729 29.59 15.36 -4.84
CA PHE A 729 30.36 15.50 -3.62
C PHE A 729 30.76 16.97 -3.43
N TRP A 730 30.84 17.43 -2.19
CA TRP A 730 31.04 18.84 -1.85
C TRP A 730 31.92 18.97 -0.61
N TRP A 731 32.78 19.99 -0.59
CA TRP A 731 33.63 20.30 0.56
C TRP A 731 33.01 21.45 1.36
N LEU A 732 32.11 21.14 2.30
CA LEU A 732 31.38 22.15 3.11
C LEU A 732 32.34 23.09 3.87
N ASP A 733 33.46 22.55 4.36
CA ASP A 733 34.55 23.34 4.97
C ASP A 733 35.23 24.31 4.02
N ARG A 734 35.28 24.03 2.72
CA ARG A 734 35.81 24.97 1.71
C ARG A 734 34.76 26.02 1.39
N LEU A 735 33.52 25.59 1.11
CA LEU A 735 32.38 26.46 0.81
C LEU A 735 32.14 27.54 1.87
N SER A 736 32.16 27.16 3.15
CA SER A 736 31.97 28.08 4.27
C SER A 736 33.12 29.08 4.49
N ARG A 737 34.32 28.80 3.94
CA ARG A 737 35.53 29.66 4.05
C ARG A 737 35.79 30.50 2.81
N CYS A 738 35.21 30.17 1.65
CA CYS A 738 35.41 30.92 0.42
C CYS A 738 34.54 32.18 0.38
N ALA A 739 35.14 33.32 0.03
CA ALA A 739 34.45 34.61 -0.12
C ALA A 739 33.71 34.69 -1.48
N LEU A 740 32.58 33.99 -1.58
CA LEU A 740 31.79 33.88 -2.80
C LEU A 740 30.77 35.01 -2.93
N GLN A 741 30.68 35.63 -4.11
CA GLN A 741 29.68 36.64 -4.44
C GLN A 741 28.36 35.97 -4.91
N PRO A 742 27.22 36.22 -4.25
CA PRO A 742 25.96 35.61 -4.65
C PRO A 742 25.47 36.17 -5.99
N SER A 743 25.12 35.25 -6.89
CA SER A 743 24.65 35.49 -8.26
C SER A 743 23.64 34.41 -8.66
N THR A 744 22.91 34.62 -9.76
CA THR A 744 21.91 33.64 -10.22
C THR A 744 22.57 32.29 -10.55
N SER A 745 23.77 32.30 -11.16
CA SER A 745 24.55 31.09 -11.43
C SER A 745 25.08 30.42 -10.16
N PHE A 746 25.49 31.19 -9.15
CA PHE A 746 25.87 30.65 -7.83
C PHE A 746 24.70 29.91 -7.18
N PHE A 747 23.50 30.51 -7.13
CA PHE A 747 22.33 29.84 -6.54
C PHE A 747 21.83 28.66 -7.39
N ALA A 748 22.05 28.69 -8.71
CA ALA A 748 21.78 27.55 -9.59
C ALA A 748 22.74 26.39 -9.33
N ALA A 749 24.03 26.67 -9.07
CA ALA A 749 25.00 25.65 -8.65
C ALA A 749 24.62 25.02 -7.31
N VAL A 750 24.29 25.82 -6.29
CA VAL A 750 23.81 25.34 -4.98
C VAL A 750 22.60 24.40 -5.13
N ARG A 751 21.63 24.75 -5.99
CA ARG A 751 20.46 23.91 -6.29
C ARG A 751 20.84 22.61 -7.01
N TRP A 752 21.48 22.73 -8.17
CA TRP A 752 21.72 21.62 -9.09
C TRP A 752 22.69 20.57 -8.53
N LEU A 753 23.65 21.00 -7.71
CA LEU A 753 24.56 20.10 -6.99
C LEU A 753 23.92 19.37 -5.80
N ARG A 754 22.64 19.63 -5.47
CA ARG A 754 21.94 19.07 -4.29
C ARG A 754 22.64 19.37 -2.95
N LEU A 755 23.15 20.59 -2.77
CA LEU A 755 23.81 20.96 -1.51
C LEU A 755 22.88 20.75 -0.30
N PRO A 756 23.41 20.29 0.86
CA PRO A 756 22.64 20.07 2.09
C PRO A 756 22.29 21.39 2.81
N VAL A 757 21.56 22.27 2.14
CA VAL A 757 21.24 23.65 2.55
C VAL A 757 20.38 23.78 3.82
N LEU A 758 19.69 22.70 4.22
CA LEU A 758 18.95 22.63 5.49
C LEU A 758 19.82 22.19 6.68
N LYS A 759 21.08 21.77 6.46
CA LYS A 759 22.01 21.52 7.57
C LYS A 759 22.26 22.84 8.30
N PRO A 760 22.22 22.92 9.65
CA PRO A 760 22.29 24.19 10.38
C PRO A 760 23.48 25.10 10.00
N GLU A 761 24.67 24.53 9.81
CA GLU A 761 25.87 25.21 9.32
C GLU A 761 25.63 25.90 7.95
N MET A 762 25.09 25.14 6.99
CA MET A 762 24.86 25.61 5.61
C MET A 762 23.69 26.59 5.54
N SER A 763 22.64 26.40 6.34
CA SER A 763 21.53 27.35 6.45
C SER A 763 21.99 28.69 7.06
N THR A 764 22.96 28.65 8.00
CA THR A 764 23.53 29.86 8.61
C THR A 764 24.45 30.61 7.65
N TRP A 765 25.24 29.89 6.84
CA TRP A 765 26.09 30.46 5.80
C TRP A 765 25.30 31.01 4.59
N LEU A 766 24.33 30.25 4.07
CA LEU A 766 23.58 30.60 2.86
C LEU A 766 22.52 31.69 3.10
N GLY A 767 21.92 31.75 4.28
CA GLY A 767 20.86 32.70 4.61
C GLY A 767 21.23 34.17 4.33
N PRO A 768 22.35 34.70 4.87
CA PRO A 768 22.82 36.04 4.58
C PRO A 768 23.07 36.31 3.08
N LEU A 769 23.59 35.33 2.35
CA LEU A 769 23.84 35.44 0.91
C LEU A 769 22.52 35.56 0.11
N VAL A 770 21.51 34.76 0.46
CA VAL A 770 20.17 34.84 -0.14
C VAL A 770 19.51 36.19 0.18
N LEU A 771 19.59 36.66 1.43
CA LEU A 771 19.01 37.95 1.83
C LEU A 771 19.73 39.15 1.19
N ALA A 772 21.00 39.01 0.80
CA ALA A 772 21.74 40.03 0.05
C ALA A 772 21.38 40.07 -1.45
N LYS A 773 20.95 38.95 -2.05
CA LYS A 773 20.57 38.84 -3.48
C LYS A 773 19.29 38.00 -3.69
N PRO A 774 18.15 38.39 -3.11
CA PRO A 774 16.95 37.55 -3.07
C PRO A 774 16.36 37.28 -4.46
N PHE A 775 16.46 38.23 -5.39
CA PHE A 775 16.01 38.03 -6.77
C PHE A 775 16.82 36.97 -7.51
N ALA A 776 18.15 36.98 -7.37
CA ALA A 776 19.02 36.00 -7.99
C ALA A 776 18.80 34.58 -7.44
N PHE A 777 18.52 34.48 -6.13
CA PHE A 777 18.08 33.22 -5.52
C PHE A 777 16.74 32.76 -6.10
N LEU A 778 15.74 33.63 -6.16
CA LEU A 778 14.43 33.29 -6.74
C LEU A 778 14.52 32.93 -8.23
N GLU A 779 15.32 33.63 -9.04
CA GLU A 779 15.54 33.27 -10.44
C GLU A 779 16.10 31.84 -10.62
N ALA A 780 17.00 31.40 -9.75
CA ALA A 780 17.56 30.05 -9.78
C ALA A 780 16.61 28.99 -9.18
N TRP A 781 15.95 29.29 -8.06
CA TRP A 781 15.12 28.34 -7.31
C TRP A 781 13.67 28.26 -7.79
N VAL A 782 13.16 29.29 -8.45
CA VAL A 782 11.83 29.33 -9.09
C VAL A 782 11.96 29.07 -10.59
N GLN A 783 12.77 29.86 -11.30
CA GLN A 783 12.79 29.87 -12.78
C GLN A 783 13.90 29.01 -13.42
N TYR A 784 14.75 28.36 -12.62
CA TYR A 784 15.88 27.54 -13.10
C TYR A 784 16.89 28.30 -13.99
N ARG A 785 17.02 29.62 -13.80
CA ARG A 785 18.02 30.45 -14.48
C ARG A 785 19.42 30.22 -13.89
N GLY A 786 20.47 30.52 -14.66
CA GLY A 786 21.87 30.50 -14.20
C GLY A 786 22.58 29.13 -14.32
N LEU A 787 21.89 28.08 -14.75
CA LEU A 787 22.52 26.79 -15.07
C LEU A 787 23.17 26.83 -16.48
N PRO A 788 24.39 26.31 -16.69
CA PRO A 788 24.98 26.14 -18.02
C PRO A 788 24.12 25.25 -18.95
N GLU A 789 24.04 25.61 -20.23
CA GLU A 789 23.16 24.96 -21.22
C GLU A 789 23.46 23.47 -21.45
N GLN A 790 24.68 23.02 -21.15
CA GLN A 790 25.11 21.63 -21.29
C GLN A 790 24.56 20.73 -20.16
N LEU A 791 24.01 21.32 -19.10
CA LEU A 791 23.47 20.62 -17.93
C LEU A 791 21.94 20.62 -17.99
N LYS A 792 21.35 19.44 -17.78
CA LYS A 792 19.89 19.28 -17.70
C LYS A 792 19.41 19.67 -16.31
N ARG A 793 18.22 20.28 -16.27
CA ARG A 793 17.49 20.57 -15.03
C ARG A 793 17.23 19.26 -14.27
N LEU A 794 17.20 19.34 -12.95
CA LEU A 794 16.69 18.25 -12.12
C LEU A 794 15.18 18.11 -12.35
N TYR A 795 14.76 16.92 -12.77
CA TYR A 795 13.34 16.54 -12.79
C TYR A 795 12.96 15.96 -11.43
N ASP A 796 11.69 16.13 -11.03
CA ASP A 796 11.13 15.69 -9.74
C ASP A 796 11.98 16.09 -8.52
N GLU A 797 11.97 17.39 -8.21
CA GLU A 797 12.58 17.95 -7.00
C GLU A 797 11.56 18.12 -5.87
N PRO A 798 11.38 17.11 -4.98
CA PRO A 798 10.65 17.34 -3.73
C PRO A 798 11.32 18.43 -2.89
N ALA A 799 10.52 19.10 -2.05
CA ALA A 799 10.94 20.09 -1.06
C ALA A 799 11.60 21.40 -1.57
N HIS A 800 11.74 21.65 -2.88
CA HIS A 800 12.32 22.92 -3.38
C HIS A 800 11.58 24.16 -2.84
N ASP A 801 10.25 24.11 -2.81
CA ASP A 801 9.39 25.09 -2.12
C ASP A 801 9.78 25.36 -0.66
N THR A 802 10.15 24.32 0.08
CA THR A 802 10.50 24.43 1.51
C THR A 802 11.84 25.17 1.68
N ILE A 803 12.75 25.06 0.71
CA ILE A 803 13.98 25.88 0.69
C ILE A 803 13.65 27.35 0.40
N ILE A 804 12.72 27.62 -0.52
CA ILE A 804 12.24 28.99 -0.78
C ILE A 804 11.57 29.56 0.47
N ARG A 805 10.71 28.81 1.16
CA ARG A 805 10.11 29.21 2.45
C ARG A 805 11.17 29.45 3.54
N GLN A 806 12.18 28.59 3.66
CA GLN A 806 13.26 28.71 4.64
C GLN A 806 13.98 30.07 4.57
N PHE A 807 14.38 30.48 3.36
CA PHE A 807 15.19 31.67 3.15
C PHE A 807 14.40 32.94 2.80
N ILE A 808 13.31 32.83 2.02
CA ILE A 808 12.51 33.97 1.52
C ILE A 808 11.17 34.14 2.27
N GLY A 809 10.65 33.09 2.93
CA GLY A 809 9.34 33.16 3.60
C GLY A 809 9.25 34.15 4.78
N HIS A 810 10.40 34.59 5.29
CA HIS A 810 10.53 35.61 6.33
C HIS A 810 11.20 36.92 5.83
N TRP A 811 11.58 36.98 4.55
CA TRP A 811 12.20 38.17 3.96
C TRP A 811 11.18 39.30 3.80
N ARG A 812 11.59 40.53 4.12
CA ARG A 812 10.78 41.75 3.99
C ARG A 812 11.44 42.72 3.01
N PRO A 813 10.89 42.91 1.81
CA PRO A 813 11.40 43.90 0.88
C PRO A 813 11.13 45.31 1.43
N ARG A 814 12.14 46.18 1.47
CA ARG A 814 12.02 47.57 1.95
C ARG A 814 11.39 48.55 0.94
N GLN A 815 10.99 48.08 -0.25
CA GLN A 815 10.51 48.92 -1.34
C GLN A 815 9.40 48.23 -2.13
N ASP A 816 8.40 49.00 -2.56
CA ASP A 816 7.26 48.54 -3.36
C ASP A 816 7.71 47.87 -4.68
N THR A 817 8.78 48.40 -5.28
CA THR A 817 9.47 47.85 -6.46
C THR A 817 10.00 46.44 -6.21
N HIS A 818 10.64 46.21 -5.06
CA HIS A 818 11.18 44.91 -4.69
C HIS A 818 10.08 43.88 -4.42
N CYS A 819 8.94 44.28 -3.84
CA CYS A 819 7.77 43.40 -3.73
C CYS A 819 7.25 42.99 -5.11
N ARG A 820 7.03 43.95 -6.01
CA ARG A 820 6.58 43.69 -7.39
C ARG A 820 7.53 42.76 -8.14
N GLN A 821 8.83 43.02 -8.09
CA GLN A 821 9.86 42.20 -8.75
C GLN A 821 9.90 40.77 -8.18
N ALA A 822 9.79 40.60 -6.86
CA ALA A 822 9.75 39.27 -6.24
C ALA A 822 8.51 38.48 -6.69
N ILE A 823 7.33 39.11 -6.69
CA ILE A 823 6.09 38.45 -7.11
C ILE A 823 6.11 38.17 -8.62
N GLN A 824 6.66 39.07 -9.45
CA GLN A 824 6.88 38.82 -10.88
C GLN A 824 7.80 37.61 -11.13
N ILE A 825 8.85 37.41 -10.33
CA ILE A 825 9.71 36.22 -10.45
C ILE A 825 8.96 34.95 -10.02
N LEU A 826 8.20 35.01 -8.91
CA LEU A 826 7.36 33.91 -8.41
C LEU A 826 6.22 33.53 -9.38
N PHE A 827 5.62 34.52 -10.04
CA PHE A 827 4.49 34.36 -10.96
C PHE A 827 4.91 34.13 -12.42
N GLY A 828 6.18 34.37 -12.77
CA GLY A 828 6.73 34.22 -14.11
C GLY A 828 6.35 35.32 -15.12
N THR A 829 5.34 36.14 -14.84
CA THR A 829 4.89 37.24 -15.70
C THR A 829 4.58 38.51 -14.90
N GLU A 830 4.45 39.66 -15.57
CA GLU A 830 4.05 40.92 -14.92
C GLU A 830 2.58 40.90 -14.47
N LEU A 831 2.31 41.49 -13.30
CA LEU A 831 0.96 41.70 -12.77
C LEU A 831 0.31 42.91 -13.46
N ARG A 832 -0.32 42.68 -14.63
CA ARG A 832 -1.01 43.73 -15.41
C ARG A 832 -2.54 43.64 -15.33
N THR A 833 -3.12 42.49 -14.97
CA THR A 833 -4.57 42.29 -14.93
C THR A 833 -5.10 41.93 -13.56
N ARG A 834 -6.39 42.23 -13.33
CA ARG A 834 -7.18 41.82 -12.15
C ARG A 834 -7.05 40.33 -11.85
N GLU A 835 -7.02 39.51 -12.90
CA GLU A 835 -6.93 38.05 -12.79
C GLU A 835 -5.51 37.58 -12.41
N GLN A 836 -4.47 38.21 -12.97
CA GLN A 836 -3.08 37.91 -12.57
C GLN A 836 -2.84 38.26 -11.10
N LEU A 837 -3.38 39.38 -10.61
CA LEU A 837 -3.36 39.75 -9.20
C LEU A 837 -4.02 38.66 -8.33
N LEU A 838 -5.24 38.23 -8.67
CA LEU A 838 -5.94 37.15 -7.95
C LEU A 838 -5.17 35.82 -7.98
N ARG A 839 -4.67 35.38 -9.15
CA ARG A 839 -3.86 34.16 -9.29
C ARG A 839 -2.54 34.26 -8.51
N SER A 840 -1.96 35.44 -8.37
CA SER A 840 -0.72 35.66 -7.62
C SER A 840 -0.89 35.49 -6.10
N VAL A 841 -2.11 35.67 -5.55
CA VAL A 841 -2.39 35.46 -4.12
C VAL A 841 -2.06 34.03 -3.69
N ASP A 842 -2.57 33.04 -4.43
CA ASP A 842 -2.30 31.63 -4.14
C ASP A 842 -0.80 31.33 -4.22
N ILE A 843 -0.16 31.70 -5.34
CA ILE A 843 1.27 31.46 -5.55
C ILE A 843 2.12 32.12 -4.45
N VAL A 844 1.85 33.38 -4.09
CA VAL A 844 2.62 34.07 -3.03
C VAL A 844 2.38 33.43 -1.65
N SER A 845 1.16 32.96 -1.37
CA SER A 845 0.84 32.24 -0.13
C SER A 845 1.62 30.94 0.06
N ARG A 846 2.07 30.30 -1.04
CA ARG A 846 2.93 29.10 -1.01
C ARG A 846 4.32 29.39 -0.44
N PHE A 847 4.79 30.64 -0.51
CA PHE A 847 6.19 31.00 -0.29
C PHE A 847 6.46 32.04 0.80
N SER A 848 5.67 33.12 0.91
CA SER A 848 6.03 34.27 1.76
C SER A 848 4.81 35.07 2.26
N LEU A 849 4.57 35.02 3.57
CA LEU A 849 3.52 35.82 4.22
C LEU A 849 3.80 37.34 4.18
N PRO A 850 5.05 37.85 4.28
CA PRO A 850 5.33 39.27 4.05
C PRO A 850 4.97 39.78 2.65
N LEU A 851 5.22 38.99 1.59
CA LEU A 851 4.80 39.37 0.24
C LEU A 851 3.26 39.30 0.09
N LEU A 852 2.62 38.34 0.76
CA LEU A 852 1.15 38.24 0.80
C LEU A 852 0.52 39.43 1.54
N TRP A 853 1.11 39.87 2.65
CA TRP A 853 0.66 41.05 3.42
C TRP A 853 0.79 42.34 2.60
N TRP A 854 1.90 42.50 1.88
CA TRP A 854 2.04 43.59 0.92
C TRP A 854 0.96 43.54 -0.17
N LEU A 855 0.70 42.37 -0.76
CA LEU A 855 -0.32 42.17 -1.80
C LEU A 855 -1.74 42.43 -1.26
N ALA A 856 -2.02 42.03 -0.02
CA ALA A 856 -3.27 42.32 0.69
C ALA A 856 -3.53 43.83 0.77
N SER A 857 -2.50 44.63 1.11
CA SER A 857 -2.61 46.09 1.18
C SER A 857 -2.98 46.73 -0.17
N LYS A 858 -2.49 46.16 -1.28
CA LYS A 858 -2.82 46.65 -2.64
C LYS A 858 -4.24 46.27 -3.04
N LEU A 859 -4.63 45.00 -2.86
CA LEU A 859 -6.00 44.53 -3.11
C LEU A 859 -7.05 45.31 -2.31
N ALA A 860 -6.75 45.62 -1.03
CA ALA A 860 -7.60 46.46 -0.19
C ALA A 860 -7.73 47.90 -0.72
N SER A 861 -6.63 48.48 -1.24
CA SER A 861 -6.65 49.85 -1.80
C SER A 861 -7.32 49.96 -3.17
N GLU A 862 -7.33 48.90 -3.99
CA GLU A 862 -7.88 48.93 -5.35
C GLU A 862 -9.37 48.60 -5.42
N GLN A 863 -9.87 47.64 -4.62
CA GLN A 863 -11.30 47.34 -4.47
C GLN A 863 -11.56 46.29 -3.38
N GLY A 864 -12.43 46.57 -2.41
CA GLY A 864 -12.84 45.57 -1.39
C GLY A 864 -13.48 44.29 -1.95
N SER A 865 -13.99 44.32 -3.19
CA SER A 865 -14.50 43.13 -3.90
C SER A 865 -13.38 42.16 -4.31
N LEU A 866 -12.18 42.67 -4.62
CA LEU A 866 -11.02 41.86 -5.00
C LEU A 866 -10.50 41.02 -3.84
N LEU A 867 -10.39 41.62 -2.65
CA LEU A 867 -9.99 40.92 -1.43
C LEU A 867 -10.97 39.79 -1.08
N SER A 868 -12.27 40.02 -1.28
CA SER A 868 -13.31 39.00 -1.11
C SER A 868 -13.17 37.84 -2.11
N GLN A 869 -12.84 38.14 -3.37
CA GLN A 869 -12.61 37.11 -4.40
C GLN A 869 -11.35 36.28 -4.10
N ALA A 870 -10.25 36.92 -3.70
CA ALA A 870 -9.01 36.26 -3.30
C ALA A 870 -9.21 35.26 -2.14
N ILE A 871 -10.01 35.65 -1.13
CA ILE A 871 -10.37 34.80 0.00
C ILE A 871 -11.22 33.59 -0.47
N SER A 872 -12.24 33.81 -1.31
CA SER A 872 -13.02 32.70 -1.90
C SER A 872 -12.12 31.72 -2.67
N THR A 873 -11.17 32.21 -3.48
CA THR A 873 -10.24 31.36 -4.25
C THR A 873 -9.38 30.46 -3.34
N LEU A 874 -8.77 31.01 -2.28
CA LEU A 874 -7.96 30.20 -1.33
C LEU A 874 -8.78 29.14 -0.58
N LEU A 875 -10.07 29.43 -0.32
CA LEU A 875 -11.01 28.52 0.35
C LEU A 875 -11.63 27.47 -0.59
N GLY A 876 -11.40 27.56 -1.90
CA GLY A 876 -12.07 26.72 -2.90
C GLY A 876 -13.58 26.95 -2.97
N LEU A 877 -14.01 28.22 -2.83
CA LEU A 877 -15.42 28.63 -2.85
C LEU A 877 -15.71 29.47 -4.10
N ALA A 878 -16.98 29.47 -4.52
CA ALA A 878 -17.48 30.39 -5.54
C ALA A 878 -17.34 31.86 -5.09
N ALA A 879 -17.45 32.80 -6.04
CA ALA A 879 -17.31 34.23 -5.77
C ALA A 879 -18.51 34.85 -5.01
N GLU A 880 -19.58 34.08 -4.78
CA GLU A 880 -20.81 34.52 -4.12
C GLU A 880 -20.83 34.07 -2.64
N ARG A 881 -21.24 34.97 -1.74
CA ARG A 881 -20.93 34.86 -0.32
C ARG A 881 -21.88 33.94 0.45
N TYR A 882 -21.31 32.91 1.07
CA TYR A 882 -21.88 32.22 2.23
C TYR A 882 -20.89 32.24 3.38
N ASP A 883 -21.00 33.20 4.31
CA ASP A 883 -20.07 33.33 5.44
C ASP A 883 -20.00 32.05 6.31
N ARG A 884 -21.13 31.32 6.42
CA ARG A 884 -21.18 30.00 7.08
C ARG A 884 -20.31 28.94 6.40
N GLN A 885 -20.15 28.99 5.07
CA GLN A 885 -19.26 28.07 4.34
C GLN A 885 -17.79 28.49 4.51
N MET A 886 -17.49 29.79 4.44
CA MET A 886 -16.15 30.33 4.70
C MET A 886 -15.65 29.92 6.10
N THR A 887 -16.45 30.15 7.15
CA THR A 887 -16.05 29.78 8.52
C THR A 887 -15.86 28.27 8.66
N ARG A 888 -16.73 27.44 8.07
CA ARG A 888 -16.55 25.97 8.08
C ARG A 888 -15.24 25.56 7.40
N ARG A 889 -14.96 26.05 6.18
CA ARG A 889 -13.70 25.76 5.48
C ARG A 889 -12.46 26.21 6.25
N LEU A 890 -12.54 27.35 6.95
CA LEU A 890 -11.42 27.85 7.75
C LEU A 890 -11.17 27.00 9.00
N GLU A 891 -12.22 26.51 9.67
CA GLU A 891 -12.10 25.55 10.78
C GLU A 891 -11.65 24.16 10.29
N ASP A 892 -12.07 23.72 9.10
CA ASP A 892 -11.55 22.50 8.48
C ASP A 892 -10.04 22.60 8.24
N PHE A 893 -9.57 23.72 7.66
CA PHE A 893 -8.13 23.96 7.48
C PHE A 893 -7.38 24.08 8.82
N LYS A 894 -7.97 24.72 9.84
CA LYS A 894 -7.41 24.79 11.20
C LYS A 894 -7.25 23.40 11.82
N ARG A 895 -8.19 22.49 11.56
CA ARG A 895 -8.16 21.09 11.99
C ARG A 895 -7.03 20.31 11.29
N THR A 896 -6.95 20.36 9.96
CA THR A 896 -5.85 19.71 9.23
C THR A 896 -4.48 20.24 9.64
N PHE A 897 -4.38 21.55 9.91
CA PHE A 897 -3.18 22.20 10.44
C PHE A 897 -2.78 21.60 11.81
N ALA A 898 -3.72 21.49 12.76
CA ALA A 898 -3.50 20.86 14.06
C ALA A 898 -3.00 19.42 13.91
N ASP A 899 -3.70 18.60 13.12
CA ASP A 899 -3.37 17.20 12.86
C ASP A 899 -2.03 17.01 12.13
N TYR A 900 -1.61 17.98 11.31
CA TYR A 900 -0.33 17.95 10.57
C TYR A 900 0.85 18.31 11.47
N CYS A 901 0.73 19.38 12.26
CA CYS A 901 1.82 19.89 13.09
C CYS A 901 1.91 19.22 14.47
N ALA A 902 0.87 18.48 14.87
CA ALA A 902 0.62 18.02 16.24
C ALA A 902 0.54 19.21 17.22
N PHE A 903 -0.21 20.25 16.85
CA PHE A 903 -0.47 21.44 17.67
C PHE A 903 -1.86 21.38 18.31
N SER A 904 -2.02 21.99 19.50
CA SER A 904 -3.34 22.31 20.03
C SER A 904 -3.97 23.48 19.26
N ALA A 905 -5.29 23.65 19.39
CA ALA A 905 -5.98 24.82 18.85
C ALA A 905 -5.37 26.12 19.41
N ASP A 906 -5.10 26.16 20.72
CA ASP A 906 -4.52 27.32 21.41
C ASP A 906 -3.13 27.68 20.84
N LYS A 907 -2.30 26.68 20.54
CA LYS A 907 -0.97 26.90 19.92
C LYS A 907 -1.09 27.45 18.49
N ILE A 908 -2.12 27.05 17.75
CA ILE A 908 -2.41 27.65 16.43
C ILE A 908 -2.83 29.12 16.59
N ASP A 909 -3.70 29.43 17.55
CA ASP A 909 -4.17 30.80 17.77
C ASP A 909 -3.06 31.72 18.32
N GLU A 910 -2.18 31.21 19.19
CA GLU A 910 -0.97 31.89 19.66
C GLU A 910 -0.02 32.18 18.50
N LEU A 911 0.34 31.17 17.71
CA LEU A 911 1.23 31.32 16.56
C LEU A 911 0.64 32.31 15.53
N THR A 912 -0.66 32.20 15.24
CA THR A 912 -1.36 33.07 14.30
C THR A 912 -1.37 34.52 14.79
N THR A 913 -1.64 34.74 16.07
CA THR A 913 -1.57 36.07 16.71
C THR A 913 -0.16 36.65 16.66
N SER A 914 0.86 35.83 16.92
CA SER A 914 2.27 36.23 16.85
C SER A 914 2.72 36.55 15.43
N VAL A 915 2.26 35.79 14.43
CA VAL A 915 2.53 36.04 12.99
C VAL A 915 1.87 37.33 12.53
N LEU A 916 0.62 37.60 12.92
CA LEU A 916 -0.07 38.85 12.60
C LEU A 916 0.63 40.06 13.24
N ARG A 917 0.95 40.00 14.55
CA ARG A 917 1.70 41.04 15.26
C ARG A 917 3.07 41.28 14.62
N TRP A 918 3.75 40.21 14.20
CA TRP A 918 5.02 40.30 13.49
C TRP A 918 4.86 41.00 12.15
N LEU A 919 3.83 40.68 11.36
CA LEU A 919 3.54 41.35 10.08
C LEU A 919 3.25 42.85 10.28
N ASP A 920 2.39 43.19 11.24
CA ASP A 920 1.99 44.57 11.54
C ASP A 920 3.10 45.43 12.18
N HIS A 921 4.07 44.83 12.89
CA HIS A 921 5.15 45.55 13.57
C HIS A 921 6.54 45.08 13.11
N PRO A 922 7.10 45.66 12.01
CA PRO A 922 8.37 45.22 11.41
C PRO A 922 9.62 45.26 12.29
N ALA A 923 9.59 45.99 13.41
CA ALA A 923 10.66 46.00 14.41
C ALA A 923 10.68 44.74 15.31
N THR A 924 9.57 44.00 15.36
CA THR A 924 9.50 42.74 16.11
C THR A 924 10.07 41.58 15.28
N GLN A 925 10.64 40.59 15.97
CA GLN A 925 11.04 39.32 15.36
C GLN A 925 10.21 38.19 15.99
N LEU A 926 9.85 37.19 15.19
CA LEU A 926 9.30 35.95 15.74
C LEU A 926 10.40 35.23 16.56
N PRO A 927 10.11 34.79 17.79
CA PRO A 927 10.97 33.89 18.55
C PRO A 927 11.40 32.67 17.71
N PRO A 928 12.61 32.11 17.91
CA PRO A 928 13.11 30.98 17.12
C PRO A 928 12.16 29.77 17.09
N GLU A 929 11.47 29.49 18.20
CA GLU A 929 10.48 28.40 18.29
C GLU A 929 9.24 28.68 17.43
N GLN A 930 8.59 29.84 17.59
CA GLN A 930 7.46 30.25 16.75
C GLN A 930 7.84 30.38 15.27
N ARG A 931 9.09 30.75 14.95
CA ARG A 931 9.62 30.72 13.58
C ARG A 931 9.71 29.29 13.03
N ASN A 932 10.19 28.33 13.83
CA ASN A 932 10.27 26.93 13.44
C ASN A 932 8.88 26.29 13.29
N ASP A 933 7.94 26.66 14.16
CA ASP A 933 6.54 26.24 14.08
C ASP A 933 5.82 26.86 12.86
N LEU A 934 6.10 28.12 12.52
CA LEU A 934 5.64 28.74 11.26
C LEU A 934 6.21 28.01 10.04
N LEU A 935 7.50 27.69 10.02
CA LEU A 935 8.13 26.98 8.90
C LEU A 935 7.56 25.56 8.72
N LEU A 936 7.22 24.89 9.82
CA LEU A 936 6.49 23.62 9.81
C LEU A 936 5.05 23.78 9.29
N ALA A 937 4.33 24.80 9.79
CA ALA A 937 2.96 25.11 9.36
C ALA A 937 2.92 25.38 7.85
N LEU A 938 3.82 26.21 7.33
CA LEU A 938 3.92 26.51 5.90
C LEU A 938 4.33 25.28 5.05
N GLY A 939 4.71 24.15 5.65
CA GLY A 939 4.82 22.85 4.97
C GLY A 939 3.47 22.26 4.56
N CYS A 940 2.41 22.47 5.34
CA CYS A 940 1.05 21.98 5.09
C CYS A 940 0.24 22.95 4.21
N GLU A 941 -0.51 22.45 3.24
CA GLU A 941 -1.29 23.31 2.35
C GLU A 941 -2.48 23.99 3.06
N ASP A 942 -3.27 23.23 3.82
CA ASP A 942 -4.39 23.76 4.59
C ASP A 942 -3.93 24.82 5.60
N ALA A 943 -2.78 24.61 6.27
CA ALA A 943 -2.19 25.59 7.17
C ALA A 943 -1.71 26.86 6.43
N ARG A 944 -1.12 26.73 5.23
CA ARG A 944 -0.82 27.88 4.36
C ARG A 944 -2.08 28.66 4.00
N ARG A 945 -3.13 27.97 3.56
CA ARG A 945 -4.43 28.58 3.19
C ARG A 945 -5.10 29.25 4.40
N TYR A 946 -5.08 28.62 5.57
CA TYR A 946 -5.57 29.17 6.84
C TYR A 946 -4.84 30.47 7.22
N LEU A 947 -3.50 30.44 7.26
CA LEU A 947 -2.68 31.62 7.57
C LEU A 947 -2.85 32.72 6.52
N ALA A 948 -2.97 32.36 5.24
CA ALA A 948 -3.16 33.29 4.14
C ALA A 948 -4.53 34.00 4.19
N VAL A 949 -5.62 33.25 4.40
CA VAL A 949 -6.96 33.83 4.60
C VAL A 949 -6.99 34.69 5.85
N THR A 950 -6.28 34.30 6.91
CA THR A 950 -6.20 35.10 8.15
C THR A 950 -5.43 36.40 7.93
N VAL A 951 -4.33 36.38 7.17
CA VAL A 951 -3.60 37.58 6.72
C VAL A 951 -4.48 38.49 5.86
N LEU A 952 -5.23 37.94 4.90
CA LEU A 952 -6.12 38.73 4.04
C LEU A 952 -7.36 39.27 4.77
N ARG A 953 -7.75 38.68 5.90
CA ARG A 953 -8.85 39.14 6.76
C ARG A 953 -8.44 40.12 7.85
N HIS A 954 -7.14 40.28 8.10
CA HIS A 954 -6.65 41.30 9.04
C HIS A 954 -6.94 42.69 8.46
N PRO A 955 -7.38 43.68 9.27
CA PRO A 955 -7.43 45.06 8.81
C PRO A 955 -6.02 45.48 8.36
N ALA A 956 -5.92 45.98 7.13
CA ALA A 956 -4.65 46.53 6.65
C ALA A 956 -4.28 47.76 7.48
N PRO A 957 -3.03 47.90 7.96
CA PRO A 957 -2.62 49.08 8.72
C PRO A 957 -2.71 50.34 7.86
N ASP A 958 -3.12 51.45 8.47
CA ASP A 958 -3.08 52.76 7.82
C ASP A 958 -1.68 53.05 7.28
N GLN A 959 -1.60 53.30 5.96
CA GLN A 959 -0.32 53.37 5.24
C GLN A 959 0.61 54.49 5.76
N GLY A 960 0.08 55.46 6.52
CA GLY A 960 0.83 56.50 7.23
C GLY A 960 1.69 56.02 8.43
N ARG A 961 1.82 54.71 8.69
CA ARG A 961 2.69 54.13 9.73
C ARG A 961 3.84 53.24 9.22
N MET A 962 4.00 53.08 7.90
CA MET A 962 5.04 52.21 7.30
C MET A 962 6.13 52.96 6.51
N LEU A 963 6.23 54.29 6.67
CA LEU A 963 7.31 55.14 6.16
C LEU A 963 8.11 55.73 7.32
#